data_AF-A0A1F4K4X3-F1
#
_entry.id   AF-A0A1F4K4X3-F1
#
_cell.length_a   1.000
_cell.length_b   1.000
_cell.length_c   1.000
_cell.angle_alpha   90.00
_cell.angle_beta   90.00
_cell.angle_gamma   90.00
#
_symmetry.space_group_name_H-M   'P 1'
#
loop_
_entity.id
_entity.type
_entity.pdbx_description
1 polymer ?
#
loop_
_entity_poly.entity_id
_entity_poly.type
_entity_poly.pdbx_seq_one_letter_code
_entity_poly.pdbx_strand_id
1 'polypeptide(L)'
;MKRQITRDNHYVPQWYQKGFLTKGRHKLHVRNLMPVMKTFPNGKTLLEPEVEELGPKLIFNEFDLYTTRFGEILNDDIETFLFGQIDKTGADAVRGWIAGDPIQVHRKFQEFFGYMDTQKLRTPKGLDWILKHYQSLPQVELMAQMQALRQMHCTMWCECVREIVSAAKSPVKFLVSDHPVTVFHPKLGPDVDECQYPGDPGIQMVSTQTIFALDANHCLILTNLEYAEDPAAADHMARRTNARFRGESMARTDAMVRGRELTEADVNAINLVLLSRAKQYVAAGRPEWLYPERNCSLSWEEIAKILLPRDGLWKFGGEMYIGYEDGTSAYRDKFGRTSRAHEFLAKPPLSSDPEPDAPCGCGGGLNFRDCCADILPQRRPSWRVMSIRERNLALIRGISKILELDDSEESWLRVRRTLSEDQVRRIYEVHAALWPTDTQLIDLLPSPQRKRSRALYLGMTDARTLSEKITGMLSYVDELVVVHPFMNANAVRKEFSPVHQPASFLDQTLRNVFALLVLERAILEGRVHLIPDPLDFDPGFRSEIIAITDRLGHKVELGPLDKAMARELGQDEMMRFVKRLPPDEMKAYIRRRVPAGAQELTDADIDSVVEAWGKEVERDPMALLTPPPTGQRGEVKTMKSFARETGLYVATLTGAFVYTDSDTQWERLHQTDGVHRYEQDPAAGAIIGNLTTLQIKVPTLTYHRESEPESVGITRAFLREVAVALRADAALDFGVKVTEPGLATAPEDEGLLTCRLRASLPVGGFQRTDVSRLVMTFGRLEDVPPVRLALFIEPILGSI
;
A
#
# COMPACT_ATOMS: atom_id res chain seq x y z
N MET A 1 -47.19 -8.19 -4.05
CA MET A 1 -46.88 -7.89 -2.64
C MET A 1 -45.70 -6.91 -2.61
N LYS A 2 -45.81 -5.77 -1.94
CA LYS A 2 -44.65 -4.89 -1.71
C LYS A 2 -43.68 -5.66 -0.82
N ARG A 3 -42.41 -5.82 -1.24
CA ARG A 3 -41.34 -6.42 -0.43
C ARG A 3 -41.26 -5.64 0.89
N GLN A 4 -41.36 -6.35 2.02
CA GLN A 4 -41.16 -5.73 3.33
C GLN A 4 -39.67 -5.44 3.48
N ILE A 5 -39.32 -4.17 3.64
CA ILE A 5 -37.94 -3.70 3.73
C ILE A 5 -37.54 -3.72 5.21
N THR A 6 -36.39 -4.32 5.51
CA THR A 6 -35.80 -4.31 6.85
C THR A 6 -35.17 -2.95 7.10
N ARG A 7 -35.66 -2.26 8.14
CA ARG A 7 -35.16 -0.93 8.52
C ARG A 7 -34.47 -0.92 9.87
N ASP A 8 -34.87 -1.79 10.80
CA ASP A 8 -34.12 -1.99 12.04
C ASP A 8 -32.99 -2.99 11.78
N ASN A 9 -31.79 -2.48 11.52
CA ASN A 9 -30.62 -3.28 11.18
C ASN A 9 -29.90 -3.75 12.43
N HIS A 10 -29.87 -5.06 12.68
CA HIS A 10 -29.18 -5.64 13.84
C HIS A 10 -27.68 -5.84 13.57
N TYR A 11 -26.86 -4.84 13.93
CA TYR A 11 -25.41 -4.93 13.81
C TYR A 11 -24.77 -5.91 14.80
N VAL A 12 -25.46 -6.29 15.88
CA VAL A 12 -25.16 -7.52 16.63
C VAL A 12 -26.34 -8.48 16.44
N PRO A 13 -26.16 -9.66 15.82
CA PRO A 13 -27.30 -10.49 15.45
C PRO A 13 -28.07 -11.01 16.66
N GLN A 14 -29.39 -11.07 16.55
CA GLN A 14 -30.26 -11.57 17.63
C GLN A 14 -29.91 -13.00 18.08
N TRP A 15 -29.44 -13.87 17.17
CA TRP A 15 -29.03 -15.23 17.52
C TRP A 15 -27.81 -15.26 18.43
N TYR A 16 -26.88 -14.32 18.23
CA TYR A 16 -25.65 -14.22 19.00
C TYR A 16 -25.94 -13.66 20.39
N GLN A 17 -26.76 -12.61 20.46
CA GLN A 17 -27.23 -12.04 21.73
C GLN A 17 -27.90 -13.08 22.64
N LYS A 18 -28.64 -14.04 22.08
CA LYS A 18 -29.27 -15.14 22.85
C LYS A 18 -28.27 -16.03 23.57
N GLY A 19 -27.01 -16.09 23.13
CA GLY A 19 -25.92 -16.80 23.82
C GLY A 19 -25.57 -16.23 25.19
N PHE A 20 -26.03 -15.00 25.50
CA PHE A 20 -25.75 -14.30 26.75
C PHE A 20 -26.92 -14.37 27.76
N LEU A 21 -28.05 -14.97 27.37
CA LEU A 21 -29.21 -15.12 28.24
C LEU A 21 -28.94 -16.16 29.33
N THR A 22 -29.29 -15.85 30.57
CA THR A 22 -29.38 -16.88 31.61
C THR A 22 -30.50 -17.86 31.30
N LYS A 23 -30.31 -19.14 31.67
CA LYS A 23 -31.29 -20.21 31.45
C LYS A 23 -32.70 -19.80 31.92
N GLY A 24 -33.67 -19.87 31.02
CA GLY A 24 -35.08 -19.55 31.29
C GLY A 24 -35.45 -18.06 31.19
N ARG A 25 -34.50 -17.14 30.96
CA ARG A 25 -34.78 -15.73 30.68
C ARG A 25 -34.88 -15.47 29.17
N HIS A 26 -35.61 -14.42 28.82
CA HIS A 26 -35.84 -13.98 27.43
C HIS A 26 -35.40 -12.52 27.18
N LYS A 27 -34.86 -11.85 28.21
CA LYS A 27 -34.35 -10.49 28.18
C LYS A 27 -32.95 -10.44 28.78
N LEU A 28 -32.16 -9.48 28.31
CA LEU A 28 -30.88 -9.08 28.90
C LEU A 28 -31.07 -7.79 29.67
N HIS A 29 -30.22 -7.58 30.67
CA HIS A 29 -30.03 -6.26 31.26
C HIS A 29 -29.04 -5.51 30.38
N VAL A 30 -29.42 -4.32 29.92
CA VAL A 30 -28.62 -3.47 29.04
C VAL A 30 -28.26 -2.21 29.79
N ARG A 31 -26.97 -1.87 29.83
CA ARG A 31 -26.47 -0.60 30.35
C ARG A 31 -26.19 0.36 29.19
N ASN A 32 -26.78 1.55 29.24
CA ASN A 32 -26.44 2.68 28.39
C ASN A 32 -25.29 3.45 29.06
N LEU A 33 -24.13 3.46 28.42
CA LEU A 33 -22.91 4.12 28.90
C LEU A 33 -22.97 5.64 28.76
N MET A 34 -23.85 6.14 27.88
CA MET A 34 -24.03 7.57 27.64
C MET A 34 -25.54 7.91 27.56
N PRO A 35 -26.27 7.88 28.69
CA PRO A 35 -27.68 8.24 28.70
C PRO A 35 -27.88 9.71 28.33
N VAL A 36 -28.71 9.98 27.31
CA VAL A 36 -29.00 11.34 26.84
C VAL A 36 -30.46 11.74 27.06
N MET A 37 -30.74 13.04 27.05
CA MET A 37 -32.10 13.58 27.05
C MET A 37 -32.69 13.46 25.64
N LYS A 38 -33.71 12.62 25.47
CA LYS A 38 -34.41 12.45 24.20
C LYS A 38 -35.60 13.40 24.10
N THR A 39 -35.59 14.26 23.10
CA THR A 39 -36.73 15.15 22.79
C THR A 39 -37.63 14.49 21.76
N PHE A 40 -38.89 14.26 22.11
CA PHE A 40 -39.90 13.72 21.21
C PHE A 40 -40.51 14.82 20.33
N PRO A 41 -41.12 14.48 19.17
CA PRO A 41 -41.77 15.47 18.28
C PRO A 41 -42.87 16.31 18.94
N ASN A 42 -43.41 15.86 20.08
CA ASN A 42 -44.39 16.57 20.90
C ASN A 42 -43.77 17.52 21.94
N GLY A 43 -42.45 17.75 21.90
CA GLY A 43 -41.70 18.61 22.81
C GLY A 43 -41.42 18.01 24.20
N LYS A 44 -41.90 16.80 24.50
CA LYS A 44 -41.55 16.12 25.76
C LYS A 44 -40.10 15.65 25.72
N THR A 45 -39.41 15.82 26.83
CA THR A 45 -38.05 15.31 27.02
C THR A 45 -38.07 14.15 28.01
N LEU A 46 -37.33 13.08 27.72
CA LEU A 46 -37.16 11.92 28.58
C LEU A 46 -35.68 11.61 28.70
N LEU A 47 -35.17 11.48 29.93
CA LEU A 47 -33.83 10.95 30.16
C LEU A 47 -33.85 9.45 29.87
N GLU A 48 -32.96 8.98 29.00
CA GLU A 48 -32.80 7.55 28.78
C GLU A 48 -32.38 6.84 30.07
N PRO A 49 -32.94 5.67 30.40
CA PRO A 49 -32.53 4.93 31.58
C PRO A 49 -31.08 4.46 31.46
N GLU A 50 -30.33 4.49 32.57
CA GLU A 50 -28.97 3.93 32.61
C GLU A 50 -28.99 2.41 32.39
N VAL A 51 -29.97 1.70 32.97
CA VAL A 51 -30.14 0.26 32.80
C VAL A 51 -31.58 -0.07 32.47
N GLU A 52 -31.78 -0.94 31.47
CA GLU A 52 -33.10 -1.43 31.05
C GLU A 52 -33.08 -2.94 30.79
N GLU A 53 -34.23 -3.60 30.99
CA GLU A 53 -34.43 -5.00 30.59
C GLU A 53 -35.05 -5.11 29.20
N LEU A 54 -34.24 -5.49 28.21
CA LEU A 54 -34.64 -5.54 26.81
C LEU A 54 -34.45 -6.93 26.21
N GLY A 55 -35.37 -7.32 25.33
CA GLY A 55 -35.24 -8.55 24.55
C GLY A 55 -34.29 -8.38 23.37
N PRO A 56 -33.70 -9.46 22.82
CA PRO A 56 -32.75 -9.35 21.71
C PRO A 56 -33.24 -8.61 20.45
N LYS A 57 -34.55 -8.52 20.26
CA LYS A 57 -35.18 -7.77 19.16
C LYS A 57 -35.12 -6.25 19.30
N LEU A 58 -34.81 -5.74 20.51
CA LEU A 58 -34.87 -4.31 20.83
C LEU A 58 -33.48 -3.71 21.08
N ILE A 59 -32.42 -4.53 21.11
CA ILE A 59 -31.06 -4.09 21.44
C ILE A 59 -30.13 -4.26 20.24
N PHE A 60 -29.04 -3.50 20.23
CA PHE A 60 -27.98 -3.54 19.22
C PHE A 60 -28.49 -3.51 17.78
N ASN A 61 -29.43 -2.59 17.53
CA ASN A 61 -29.94 -2.28 16.21
C ASN A 61 -29.95 -0.76 16.03
N GLU A 62 -29.85 -0.32 14.79
CA GLU A 62 -30.02 1.08 14.39
C GLU A 62 -30.94 1.12 13.16
N PHE A 63 -31.73 2.18 13.08
CA PHE A 63 -32.68 2.37 11.99
C PHE A 63 -31.96 2.86 10.73
N ASP A 64 -32.16 2.16 9.62
CA ASP A 64 -31.57 2.41 8.30
C ASP A 64 -30.03 2.46 8.29
N LEU A 65 -29.37 1.74 9.19
CA LEU A 65 -27.90 1.70 9.27
C LEU A 65 -27.25 1.22 7.96
N TYR A 66 -27.86 0.24 7.29
CA TYR A 66 -27.37 -0.32 6.02
C TYR A 66 -28.31 -0.07 4.84
N THR A 67 -29.45 0.56 5.09
CA THR A 67 -30.42 0.85 4.05
C THR A 67 -29.83 1.87 3.08
N THR A 68 -29.85 1.55 1.79
CA THR A 68 -29.47 2.50 0.73
C THR A 68 -30.71 3.07 0.07
N ARG A 69 -30.60 4.25 -0.54
CA ARG A 69 -31.73 4.96 -1.14
C ARG A 69 -31.39 5.45 -2.54
N PHE A 70 -32.25 5.12 -3.50
CA PHE A 70 -32.19 5.58 -4.89
C PHE A 70 -33.48 6.33 -5.22
N GLY A 71 -33.45 7.66 -5.13
CA GLY A 71 -34.66 8.49 -5.25
C GLY A 71 -35.65 8.20 -4.12
N GLU A 72 -36.83 7.68 -4.43
CA GLU A 72 -37.83 7.27 -3.42
C GLU A 72 -37.75 5.80 -3.03
N ILE A 73 -36.89 5.02 -3.70
CA ILE A 73 -36.78 3.58 -3.50
C ILE A 73 -35.74 3.32 -2.41
N LEU A 74 -36.17 2.65 -1.34
CA LEU A 74 -35.29 2.10 -0.31
C LEU A 74 -34.83 0.70 -0.73
N ASN A 75 -33.58 0.37 -0.40
CA ASN A 75 -32.97 -0.92 -0.69
C ASN A 75 -32.29 -1.50 0.57
N ASP A 76 -32.70 -2.71 0.96
CA ASP A 76 -32.18 -3.51 2.08
C ASP A 76 -31.39 -4.75 1.64
N ASP A 77 -30.87 -4.76 0.40
CA ASP A 77 -30.14 -5.88 -0.18
C ASP A 77 -28.87 -6.21 0.61
N ILE A 78 -28.25 -5.23 1.27
CA ILE A 78 -27.09 -5.46 2.16
C ILE A 78 -27.51 -6.29 3.39
N GLU A 79 -28.62 -5.93 4.04
CA GLU A 79 -29.14 -6.74 5.15
C GLU A 79 -29.54 -8.14 4.65
N THR A 80 -30.27 -8.20 3.54
CA THR A 80 -30.92 -9.43 3.05
C THR A 80 -29.91 -10.44 2.48
N PHE A 81 -29.04 -10.00 1.57
CA PHE A 81 -28.18 -10.87 0.79
C PHE A 81 -26.76 -10.97 1.35
N LEU A 82 -26.22 -9.88 1.91
CA LEU A 82 -24.89 -9.89 2.48
C LEU A 82 -24.90 -10.39 3.93
N PHE A 83 -25.50 -9.62 4.84
CA PHE A 83 -25.48 -9.96 6.27
C PHE A 83 -26.33 -11.17 6.60
N GLY A 84 -27.48 -11.37 5.93
CA GLY A 84 -28.29 -12.57 6.09
C GLY A 84 -27.51 -13.87 5.82
N GLN A 85 -26.67 -13.89 4.78
CA GLN A 85 -25.83 -15.05 4.47
C GLN A 85 -24.69 -15.21 5.48
N ILE A 86 -24.00 -14.11 5.83
CA ILE A 86 -22.88 -14.11 6.78
C ILE A 86 -23.34 -14.53 8.18
N ASP A 87 -24.50 -14.06 8.63
CA ASP A 87 -25.04 -14.40 9.94
C ASP A 87 -25.46 -15.85 10.03
N LYS A 88 -25.99 -16.41 8.93
CA LYS A 88 -26.34 -17.83 8.86
C LYS A 88 -25.10 -18.72 8.99
N THR A 89 -24.06 -18.47 8.19
CA THR A 89 -22.83 -19.27 8.24
C THR A 89 -22.02 -19.01 9.50
N GLY A 90 -22.00 -17.76 9.97
CA GLY A 90 -21.36 -17.34 11.21
C GLY A 90 -21.98 -17.99 12.45
N ALA A 91 -23.31 -18.12 12.51
CA ALA A 91 -24.00 -18.80 13.61
C ALA A 91 -23.54 -20.25 13.77
N ASP A 92 -23.43 -20.98 12.67
CA ASP A 92 -22.97 -22.37 12.69
C ASP A 92 -21.48 -22.45 13.04
N ALA A 93 -20.66 -21.55 12.49
CA ALA A 93 -19.24 -21.46 12.79
C ALA A 93 -18.99 -21.19 14.29
N VAL A 94 -19.62 -20.17 14.86
CA VAL A 94 -19.46 -19.80 16.29
C VAL A 94 -19.90 -20.95 17.20
N ARG A 95 -21.01 -21.64 16.89
CA ARG A 95 -21.45 -22.82 17.66
C ARG A 95 -20.43 -23.96 17.60
N GLY A 96 -19.88 -24.26 16.43
CA GLY A 96 -18.82 -25.25 16.28
C GLY A 96 -17.58 -24.90 17.11
N TRP A 97 -17.20 -23.63 17.11
CA TRP A 97 -16.10 -23.11 17.91
C TRP A 97 -16.37 -23.16 19.41
N ILE A 98 -17.60 -22.91 19.88
CA ILE A 98 -18.01 -23.08 21.29
C ILE A 98 -17.97 -24.56 21.69
N ALA A 99 -18.55 -25.44 20.87
CA ALA A 99 -18.58 -26.88 21.12
C ALA A 99 -17.19 -27.52 21.12
N GLY A 100 -16.22 -26.91 20.44
CA GLY A 100 -14.88 -27.48 20.26
C GLY A 100 -14.88 -28.67 19.31
N ASP A 101 -15.82 -28.72 18.36
CA ASP A 101 -15.89 -29.77 17.34
C ASP A 101 -14.82 -29.53 16.26
N PRO A 102 -13.77 -30.37 16.18
CA PRO A 102 -12.65 -30.14 15.27
C PRO A 102 -13.05 -30.20 13.79
N ILE A 103 -14.07 -31.00 13.44
CA ILE A 103 -14.55 -31.13 12.07
C ILE A 103 -15.28 -29.85 11.65
N GLN A 104 -16.15 -29.34 12.52
CA GLN A 104 -16.85 -28.08 12.26
C GLN A 104 -15.87 -26.90 12.23
N VAL A 105 -14.93 -26.83 13.18
CA VAL A 105 -13.89 -25.78 13.18
C VAL A 105 -13.11 -25.78 11.86
N HIS A 106 -12.67 -26.96 11.39
CA HIS A 106 -11.94 -27.07 10.12
C HIS A 106 -12.79 -26.62 8.93
N ARG A 107 -14.01 -27.15 8.80
CA ARG A 107 -14.90 -26.85 7.67
C ARG A 107 -15.42 -25.42 7.65
N LYS A 108 -15.46 -24.75 8.81
CA LYS A 108 -16.01 -23.40 9.00
C LYS A 108 -14.96 -22.37 9.40
N PHE A 109 -13.68 -22.69 9.21
CA PHE A 109 -12.58 -21.85 9.67
C PHE A 109 -12.61 -20.46 9.00
N GLN A 110 -12.79 -20.43 7.68
CA GLN A 110 -12.86 -19.18 6.93
C GLN A 110 -14.13 -18.39 7.23
N GLU A 111 -15.29 -19.06 7.31
CA GLU A 111 -16.55 -18.40 7.66
C GLU A 111 -16.53 -17.82 9.08
N PHE A 112 -15.83 -18.45 10.03
CA PHE A 112 -15.67 -17.92 11.39
C PHE A 112 -14.94 -16.57 11.39
N PHE A 113 -13.73 -16.51 10.80
CA PHE A 113 -12.97 -15.25 10.76
C PHE A 113 -13.64 -14.21 9.87
N GLY A 114 -14.27 -14.63 8.76
CA GLY A 114 -15.07 -13.75 7.92
C GLY A 114 -16.27 -13.14 8.66
N TYR A 115 -16.94 -13.90 9.52
CA TYR A 115 -18.00 -13.40 10.40
C TYR A 115 -17.45 -12.43 11.45
N MET A 116 -16.36 -12.81 12.12
CA MET A 116 -15.71 -11.96 13.13
C MET A 116 -15.27 -10.60 12.55
N ASP A 117 -14.66 -10.59 11.36
CA ASP A 117 -14.25 -9.35 10.70
C ASP A 117 -15.45 -8.49 10.32
N THR A 118 -16.49 -9.13 9.77
CA THR A 118 -17.75 -8.46 9.45
C THR A 118 -18.41 -7.85 10.70
N GLN A 119 -18.40 -8.57 11.84
CA GLN A 119 -18.90 -8.05 13.12
C GLN A 119 -18.14 -6.82 13.59
N LYS A 120 -16.84 -6.71 13.33
CA LYS A 120 -16.06 -5.52 13.69
C LYS A 120 -16.48 -4.32 12.83
N LEU A 121 -16.55 -4.50 11.51
CA LEU A 121 -16.76 -3.40 10.56
C LEU A 121 -18.21 -2.90 10.49
N ARG A 122 -19.21 -3.77 10.68
CA ARG A 122 -20.63 -3.42 10.46
C ARG A 122 -21.28 -2.60 11.59
N THR A 123 -20.65 -2.57 12.76
CA THR A 123 -21.18 -1.82 13.92
C THR A 123 -21.13 -0.32 13.66
N PRO A 124 -21.92 0.51 14.35
CA PRO A 124 -21.84 1.96 14.22
C PRO A 124 -20.41 2.50 14.45
N LYS A 125 -19.69 1.96 15.45
CA LYS A 125 -18.27 2.29 15.67
C LYS A 125 -17.39 1.89 14.47
N GLY A 126 -17.63 0.72 13.88
CA GLY A 126 -16.91 0.27 12.69
C GLY A 126 -17.18 1.12 11.46
N LEU A 127 -18.43 1.55 11.23
CA LEU A 127 -18.78 2.45 10.13
C LEU A 127 -18.22 3.86 10.34
N ASP A 128 -18.26 4.39 11.56
CA ASP A 128 -17.64 5.68 11.89
C ASP A 128 -16.12 5.63 11.73
N TRP A 129 -15.50 4.48 12.03
CA TRP A 129 -14.08 4.25 11.75
C TRP A 129 -13.78 4.31 10.25
N ILE A 130 -14.65 3.75 9.39
CA ILE A 130 -14.51 3.88 7.92
C ILE A 130 -14.68 5.36 7.52
N LEU A 131 -15.73 6.03 7.98
CA LEU A 131 -15.98 7.45 7.63
C LEU A 131 -14.81 8.37 7.98
N LYS A 132 -14.15 8.13 9.12
CA LYS A 132 -12.94 8.86 9.54
C LYS A 132 -11.82 8.77 8.48
N HIS A 133 -11.48 7.55 8.03
CA HIS A 133 -10.34 7.33 7.11
C HIS A 133 -10.61 7.73 5.65
N TYR A 134 -11.89 7.85 5.27
CA TYR A 134 -12.29 8.31 3.94
C TYR A 134 -12.71 9.79 3.92
N GLN A 135 -12.58 10.52 5.04
CA GLN A 135 -12.96 11.93 5.18
C GLN A 135 -14.42 12.20 4.74
N SER A 136 -15.33 11.35 5.22
CA SER A 136 -16.77 11.26 4.85
C SER A 136 -17.06 10.51 3.54
N LEU A 137 -18.19 9.81 3.51
CA LEU A 137 -18.71 9.10 2.34
C LEU A 137 -20.24 9.22 2.34
N PRO A 138 -20.88 9.33 1.16
CA PRO A 138 -22.31 9.09 1.07
C PRO A 138 -22.64 7.63 1.40
N GLN A 139 -23.89 7.36 1.79
CA GLN A 139 -24.29 6.06 2.33
C GLN A 139 -24.01 4.88 1.39
N VAL A 140 -24.19 5.05 0.07
CA VAL A 140 -23.95 3.99 -0.91
C VAL A 140 -22.47 3.62 -0.95
N GLU A 141 -21.60 4.61 -0.97
CA GLU A 141 -20.15 4.44 -1.01
C GLU A 141 -19.61 3.92 0.32
N LEU A 142 -20.16 4.36 1.47
CA LEU A 142 -19.83 3.78 2.78
C LEU A 142 -20.12 2.27 2.80
N MET A 143 -21.29 1.87 2.31
CA MET A 143 -21.66 0.45 2.23
C MET A 143 -20.79 -0.35 1.24
N ALA A 144 -20.39 0.27 0.13
CA ALA A 144 -19.47 -0.34 -0.83
C ALA A 144 -18.05 -0.49 -0.23
N GLN A 145 -17.55 0.51 0.48
CA GLN A 145 -16.24 0.45 1.14
C GLN A 145 -16.24 -0.52 2.32
N MET A 146 -17.30 -0.57 3.13
CA MET A 146 -17.44 -1.59 4.18
C MET A 146 -17.33 -2.99 3.57
N GLN A 147 -18.03 -3.27 2.47
CA GLN A 147 -17.92 -4.56 1.77
C GLN A 147 -16.51 -4.83 1.23
N ALA A 148 -15.86 -3.82 0.64
CA ALA A 148 -14.51 -3.95 0.11
C ALA A 148 -13.44 -4.13 1.22
N LEU A 149 -13.66 -3.59 2.41
CA LEU A 149 -12.75 -3.74 3.55
C LEU A 149 -12.97 -5.05 4.33
N ARG A 150 -14.06 -5.78 4.07
CA ARG A 150 -14.27 -7.08 4.71
C ARG A 150 -13.09 -8.01 4.48
N GLN A 151 -12.85 -8.84 5.48
CA GLN A 151 -11.77 -9.81 5.61
C GLN A 151 -10.37 -9.21 5.77
N MET A 152 -10.23 -7.88 5.94
CA MET A 152 -8.92 -7.24 6.07
C MET A 152 -8.16 -7.62 7.34
N HIS A 153 -8.76 -8.26 8.34
CA HIS A 153 -8.05 -8.71 9.54
C HIS A 153 -7.79 -10.22 9.58
N CYS A 154 -8.46 -10.99 8.71
CA CYS A 154 -8.49 -12.45 8.77
C CYS A 154 -7.10 -13.09 8.70
N THR A 155 -6.21 -12.58 7.84
CA THR A 155 -4.85 -13.12 7.66
C THR A 155 -4.04 -13.04 8.94
N MET A 156 -4.05 -11.89 9.64
CA MET A 156 -3.31 -11.76 10.89
C MET A 156 -3.94 -12.60 11.99
N TRP A 157 -5.26 -12.63 12.09
CA TRP A 157 -5.99 -13.41 13.09
C TRP A 157 -5.81 -14.92 12.95
N CYS A 158 -5.74 -15.45 11.72
CA CYS A 158 -5.51 -16.87 11.49
C CYS A 158 -4.06 -17.30 11.79
N GLU A 159 -3.13 -16.36 11.89
CA GLU A 159 -1.73 -16.58 12.30
C GLU A 159 -1.51 -16.41 13.82
N CYS A 160 -2.46 -15.82 14.54
CA CYS A 160 -2.38 -15.64 15.99
C CYS A 160 -2.42 -16.96 16.76
N VAL A 161 -1.89 -16.94 17.98
CA VAL A 161 -2.25 -17.92 19.01
C VAL A 161 -3.73 -17.76 19.33
N ARG A 162 -4.47 -18.85 19.18
CA ARG A 162 -5.92 -18.91 19.40
C ARG A 162 -6.21 -19.63 20.71
N GLU A 163 -6.78 -18.92 21.67
CA GLU A 163 -7.23 -19.49 22.94
C GLU A 163 -8.71 -19.21 23.18
N ILE A 164 -9.48 -20.25 23.53
CA ILE A 164 -10.82 -20.10 24.07
C ILE A 164 -10.75 -20.34 25.59
N VAL A 165 -11.07 -19.30 26.35
CA VAL A 165 -11.13 -19.34 27.81
C VAL A 165 -12.58 -19.53 28.27
N SER A 166 -12.76 -20.21 29.41
CA SER A 166 -14.08 -20.58 29.93
C SER A 166 -14.41 -19.86 31.24
N ALA A 167 -15.54 -19.16 31.27
CA ALA A 167 -16.18 -18.65 32.48
C ALA A 167 -17.21 -19.64 33.05
N ALA A 168 -17.31 -20.88 32.56
CA ALA A 168 -18.34 -21.85 32.96
C ALA A 168 -18.45 -22.05 34.49
N LYS A 169 -17.30 -22.12 35.18
CA LYS A 169 -17.23 -22.26 36.65
C LYS A 169 -17.19 -20.92 37.40
N SER A 170 -17.04 -19.80 36.71
CA SER A 170 -17.10 -18.47 37.33
C SER A 170 -18.54 -18.08 37.67
N PRO A 171 -18.80 -17.42 38.82
CA PRO A 171 -20.11 -16.87 39.15
C PRO A 171 -20.49 -15.66 38.27
N VAL A 172 -19.50 -15.01 37.67
CA VAL A 172 -19.66 -13.89 36.71
C VAL A 172 -19.43 -14.41 35.30
N LYS A 173 -20.20 -13.90 34.34
CA LYS A 173 -20.19 -14.30 32.93
C LYS A 173 -19.77 -13.15 32.03
N PHE A 174 -19.41 -13.46 30.79
CA PHE A 174 -18.98 -12.44 29.84
C PHE A 174 -20.10 -11.49 29.44
N LEU A 175 -19.75 -10.24 29.20
CA LEU A 175 -20.64 -9.22 28.62
C LEU A 175 -20.72 -9.37 27.10
N VAL A 176 -21.83 -8.92 26.53
CA VAL A 176 -21.92 -8.59 25.10
C VAL A 176 -21.99 -7.07 24.94
N SER A 177 -21.22 -6.51 24.00
CA SER A 177 -21.23 -5.08 23.69
C SER A 177 -21.84 -4.82 22.31
N ASP A 178 -22.16 -3.55 22.05
CA ASP A 178 -22.52 -3.05 20.73
C ASP A 178 -21.34 -3.02 19.73
N HIS A 179 -20.12 -3.35 20.17
CA HIS A 179 -18.94 -3.59 19.36
C HIS A 179 -18.24 -4.90 19.79
N PRO A 180 -18.81 -6.07 19.44
CA PRO A 180 -18.48 -7.35 20.09
C PRO A 180 -17.06 -7.86 19.83
N VAL A 181 -16.41 -7.42 18.75
CA VAL A 181 -15.02 -7.77 18.43
C VAL A 181 -14.10 -6.65 18.91
N THR A 182 -13.61 -6.82 20.14
CA THR A 182 -12.86 -5.81 20.88
C THR A 182 -11.35 -6.01 20.72
N VAL A 183 -10.60 -4.90 20.74
CA VAL A 183 -9.13 -4.93 20.63
C VAL A 183 -8.51 -4.38 21.91
N PHE A 184 -7.53 -5.12 22.44
CA PHE A 184 -6.74 -4.76 23.60
C PHE A 184 -5.27 -4.58 23.21
N HIS A 185 -4.62 -3.59 23.81
CA HIS A 185 -3.18 -3.43 23.73
C HIS A 185 -2.67 -2.90 25.08
N PRO A 186 -1.61 -3.49 25.66
CA PRO A 186 -1.17 -3.17 27.02
C PRO A 186 -0.81 -1.69 27.19
N LYS A 187 -0.20 -1.08 26.17
CA LYS A 187 0.24 0.33 26.22
C LYS A 187 -0.75 1.34 25.64
N LEU A 188 -1.88 0.89 25.08
CA LEU A 188 -2.87 1.76 24.45
C LEU A 188 -4.24 1.56 25.10
N GLY A 189 -4.47 2.33 26.17
CA GLY A 189 -5.75 2.40 26.87
C GLY A 189 -6.84 3.12 26.05
N PRO A 190 -8.09 3.13 26.53
CA PRO A 190 -9.20 3.79 25.85
C PRO A 190 -9.07 5.33 25.78
N ASP A 191 -8.38 5.95 26.75
CA ASP A 191 -8.27 7.41 26.87
C ASP A 191 -7.11 8.02 26.05
N VAL A 192 -6.27 7.17 25.45
CA VAL A 192 -5.15 7.58 24.61
C VAL A 192 -5.67 8.13 23.27
N ASP A 193 -5.10 9.22 22.75
CA ASP A 193 -5.59 9.94 21.56
C ASP A 193 -5.83 9.02 20.34
N GLU A 194 -4.91 8.09 20.05
CA GLU A 194 -5.06 7.16 18.92
C GLU A 194 -6.22 6.15 19.10
N CYS A 195 -6.67 5.98 20.35
CA CYS A 195 -7.73 5.06 20.76
C CYS A 195 -9.06 5.76 21.08
N GLN A 196 -9.12 7.09 20.99
CA GLN A 196 -10.36 7.83 21.15
C GLN A 196 -11.33 7.46 20.03
N TYR A 197 -12.63 7.48 20.34
CA TYR A 197 -13.69 7.12 19.41
C TYR A 197 -13.51 7.80 18.04
N PRO A 198 -13.66 7.07 16.91
CA PRO A 198 -14.02 5.65 16.78
C PRO A 198 -12.82 4.67 16.79
N GLY A 199 -11.62 5.13 17.18
CA GLY A 199 -10.37 4.37 17.14
C GLY A 199 -10.29 3.18 18.10
N ASP A 200 -9.38 2.27 17.76
CA ASP A 200 -8.92 1.13 18.56
C ASP A 200 -7.42 0.93 18.25
N PRO A 201 -6.67 0.20 19.11
CA PRO A 201 -5.30 -0.18 18.79
C PRO A 201 -5.23 -0.96 17.46
N GLY A 202 -4.14 -0.79 16.72
CA GLY A 202 -3.93 -1.49 15.46
C GLY A 202 -3.75 -3.00 15.67
N ILE A 203 -4.52 -3.83 14.96
CA ILE A 203 -4.40 -5.31 14.98
C ILE A 203 -3.02 -5.78 14.50
N GLN A 204 -2.36 -4.97 13.67
CA GLN A 204 -1.01 -5.18 13.17
C GLN A 204 0.11 -4.96 14.20
N MET A 205 -0.16 -4.44 15.40
CA MET A 205 0.89 -4.19 16.39
C MET A 205 1.24 -5.47 17.16
N VAL A 206 2.53 -5.66 17.49
CA VAL A 206 3.06 -6.89 18.12
C VAL A 206 2.23 -7.32 19.33
N SER A 207 1.91 -6.39 20.24
CA SER A 207 1.24 -6.72 21.50
C SER A 207 -0.28 -6.61 21.48
N THR A 208 -0.87 -6.43 20.30
CA THR A 208 -2.33 -6.38 20.17
C THR A 208 -2.95 -7.76 20.36
N GLN A 209 -4.03 -7.80 21.16
CA GLN A 209 -4.87 -8.95 21.37
C GLN A 209 -6.30 -8.64 20.92
N THR A 210 -6.92 -9.54 20.17
CA THR A 210 -8.33 -9.41 19.79
C THR A 210 -9.19 -10.32 20.65
N ILE A 211 -10.25 -9.76 21.24
CA ILE A 211 -11.12 -10.41 22.22
C ILE A 211 -12.52 -10.50 21.63
N PHE A 212 -13.09 -11.70 21.63
CA PHE A 212 -14.43 -11.95 21.13
C PHE A 212 -15.16 -12.94 22.05
N ALA A 213 -16.07 -12.43 22.90
CA ALA A 213 -16.95 -13.28 23.69
C ALA A 213 -17.85 -14.10 22.75
N LEU A 214 -17.78 -15.43 22.78
CA LEU A 214 -18.56 -16.28 21.89
C LEU A 214 -19.98 -16.50 22.43
N ASP A 215 -20.09 -16.62 23.75
CA ASP A 215 -21.33 -16.67 24.52
C ASP A 215 -21.04 -16.22 25.97
N ALA A 216 -22.02 -16.36 26.89
CA ALA A 216 -21.83 -16.03 28.31
C ALA A 216 -20.64 -16.74 28.99
N ASN A 217 -20.25 -17.92 28.51
CA ASN A 217 -19.26 -18.79 29.17
C ASN A 217 -17.95 -18.93 28.39
N HIS A 218 -17.87 -18.55 27.12
CA HIS A 218 -16.70 -18.79 26.28
C HIS A 218 -16.24 -17.48 25.65
N CYS A 219 -14.94 -17.20 25.71
CA CYS A 219 -14.34 -16.05 25.07
C CYS A 219 -13.12 -16.47 24.28
N LEU A 220 -13.04 -16.05 23.02
CA LEU A 220 -11.87 -16.20 22.16
C LEU A 220 -10.92 -15.03 22.40
N ILE A 221 -9.65 -15.35 22.65
CA ILE A 221 -8.54 -14.42 22.71
C ILE A 221 -7.55 -14.80 21.60
N LEU A 222 -7.27 -13.85 20.73
CA LEU A 222 -6.27 -13.95 19.68
C LEU A 222 -5.06 -13.13 20.10
N THR A 223 -3.91 -13.79 20.28
CA THR A 223 -2.65 -13.13 20.66
C THR A 223 -1.64 -13.29 19.53
N ASN A 224 -1.04 -12.19 19.07
CA ASN A 224 0.03 -12.25 18.08
C ASN A 224 1.19 -13.13 18.59
N LEU A 225 1.72 -13.98 17.73
CA LEU A 225 2.64 -15.06 18.12
C LEU A 225 3.90 -14.52 18.83
N GLU A 226 4.49 -13.44 18.31
CA GLU A 226 5.70 -12.82 18.89
C GLU A 226 5.47 -12.38 20.34
N TYR A 227 4.30 -11.77 20.63
CA TYR A 227 3.95 -11.34 21.97
C TYR A 227 3.60 -12.52 22.89
N ALA A 228 3.00 -13.58 22.34
CA ALA A 228 2.72 -14.79 23.11
C ALA A 228 3.99 -15.57 23.48
N GLU A 229 5.00 -15.58 22.61
CA GLU A 229 6.28 -16.29 22.81
C GLU A 229 7.19 -15.58 23.83
N ASP A 230 7.35 -14.26 23.72
CA ASP A 230 8.17 -13.46 24.64
C ASP A 230 7.51 -12.09 24.96
N PRO A 231 6.54 -12.07 25.90
CA PRO A 231 5.84 -10.85 26.25
C PRO A 231 6.74 -9.75 26.84
N ALA A 232 7.86 -10.13 27.46
CA ALA A 232 8.73 -9.20 28.19
C ALA A 232 9.72 -8.48 27.26
N ALA A 233 10.19 -9.16 26.22
CA ALA A 233 11.07 -8.57 25.21
C ALA A 233 10.30 -7.97 24.01
N ALA A 234 8.97 -8.09 23.99
CA ALA A 234 8.15 -7.61 22.89
C ALA A 234 8.26 -6.09 22.70
N ASP A 235 8.55 -5.68 21.46
CA ASP A 235 8.45 -4.28 21.05
C ASP A 235 6.97 -3.91 20.85
N HIS A 236 6.31 -3.49 21.94
CA HIS A 236 4.85 -3.35 22.00
C HIS A 236 4.28 -2.50 20.87
N MET A 237 4.94 -1.39 20.53
CA MET A 237 4.45 -0.40 19.56
C MET A 237 4.85 -0.73 18.11
N ALA A 238 5.69 -1.73 17.89
CA ALA A 238 6.09 -2.14 16.54
C ALA A 238 4.98 -2.90 15.82
N ARG A 239 5.04 -2.90 14.49
CA ARG A 239 4.26 -3.84 13.67
C ARG A 239 4.80 -5.25 13.89
N ARG A 240 3.88 -6.22 13.97
CA ARG A 240 4.23 -7.64 14.01
C ARG A 240 4.95 -8.06 12.74
N THR A 241 5.72 -9.13 12.83
CA THR A 241 6.36 -9.71 11.65
C THR A 241 5.31 -10.11 10.59
N ASN A 242 5.55 -9.69 9.35
CA ASN A 242 4.70 -9.94 8.18
C ASN A 242 3.24 -9.45 8.32
N ALA A 243 3.06 -8.30 8.98
CA ALA A 243 1.78 -7.64 9.23
C ALA A 243 1.05 -7.17 7.96
N ARG A 244 0.17 -8.02 7.43
CA ARG A 244 -0.62 -7.75 6.21
C ARG A 244 -2.12 -7.87 6.45
N PHE A 245 -2.87 -6.84 6.07
CA PHE A 245 -4.34 -6.86 6.13
C PHE A 245 -4.93 -7.74 5.03
N ARG A 246 -4.23 -7.82 3.89
CA ARG A 246 -4.59 -8.72 2.81
C ARG A 246 -3.42 -9.60 2.45
N GLY A 247 -3.75 -10.80 1.97
CA GLY A 247 -2.76 -11.77 1.55
C GLY A 247 -3.15 -13.17 1.95
N GLU A 248 -2.51 -14.12 1.31
CA GLU A 248 -2.71 -15.53 1.61
C GLU A 248 -1.90 -15.93 2.84
N SER A 249 -2.47 -16.84 3.63
CA SER A 249 -1.78 -17.53 4.70
C SER A 249 -2.30 -18.95 4.81
N MET A 250 -1.59 -19.76 5.59
CA MET A 250 -1.96 -21.12 5.89
C MET A 250 -1.96 -21.28 7.40
N ALA A 251 -3.01 -21.89 7.94
CA ALA A 251 -3.15 -22.06 9.37
C ALA A 251 -3.58 -23.49 9.69
N ARG A 252 -3.00 -24.04 10.74
CA ARG A 252 -3.48 -25.29 11.35
C ARG A 252 -4.81 -25.05 12.06
N THR A 253 -5.86 -25.67 11.53
CA THR A 253 -7.23 -25.55 12.09
C THR A 253 -7.41 -26.36 13.37
N ASP A 254 -6.53 -27.32 13.63
CA ASP A 254 -6.48 -28.11 14.87
C ASP A 254 -5.69 -27.41 16.00
N ALA A 255 -4.90 -26.39 15.67
CA ALA A 255 -4.16 -25.58 16.63
C ALA A 255 -5.10 -24.59 17.36
N MET A 256 -5.55 -25.02 18.54
CA MET A 256 -6.40 -24.27 19.47
C MET A 256 -6.05 -24.59 20.92
N VAL A 257 -6.05 -23.59 21.80
CA VAL A 257 -5.95 -23.74 23.26
C VAL A 257 -7.34 -23.61 23.86
N ARG A 258 -7.78 -24.54 24.71
CA ARG A 258 -9.12 -24.52 25.35
C ARG A 258 -9.13 -24.95 26.83
N GLY A 259 -7.96 -25.00 27.47
CA GLY A 259 -7.80 -25.61 28.78
C GLY A 259 -8.10 -24.69 29.97
N ARG A 260 -8.22 -23.38 29.74
CA ARG A 260 -8.22 -22.39 30.82
C ARG A 260 -9.63 -22.04 31.29
N GLU A 261 -9.87 -22.29 32.57
CA GLU A 261 -11.04 -21.83 33.30
C GLU A 261 -10.68 -20.56 34.07
N LEU A 262 -11.53 -19.54 33.94
CA LEU A 262 -11.32 -18.22 34.51
C LEU A 262 -11.95 -18.10 35.89
N THR A 263 -11.25 -17.38 36.77
CA THR A 263 -11.79 -16.94 38.06
C THR A 263 -12.76 -15.77 37.87
N GLU A 264 -13.48 -15.41 38.92
CA GLU A 264 -14.33 -14.21 38.92
C GLU A 264 -13.53 -12.94 38.61
N ALA A 265 -12.33 -12.80 39.17
CA ALA A 265 -11.45 -11.66 38.91
C ALA A 265 -11.01 -11.60 37.44
N ASP A 266 -10.64 -12.74 36.85
CA ASP A 266 -10.25 -12.83 35.44
C ASP A 266 -11.40 -12.43 34.50
N VAL A 267 -12.63 -12.90 34.78
CA VAL A 267 -13.82 -12.55 33.97
C VAL A 267 -14.14 -11.07 34.10
N ASN A 268 -14.07 -10.50 35.30
CA ASN A 268 -14.26 -9.05 35.50
C ASN A 268 -13.20 -8.22 34.76
N ALA A 269 -11.94 -8.66 34.74
CA ALA A 269 -10.88 -7.99 33.98
C ALA A 269 -11.15 -7.99 32.46
N ILE A 270 -11.58 -9.12 31.90
CA ILE A 270 -11.97 -9.20 30.48
C ILE A 270 -13.22 -8.35 30.19
N ASN A 271 -14.22 -8.41 31.09
CA ASN A 271 -15.43 -7.60 30.96
C ASN A 271 -15.14 -6.10 31.03
N LEU A 272 -14.15 -5.67 31.81
CA LEU A 272 -13.70 -4.27 31.84
C LEU A 272 -13.18 -3.86 30.46
N VAL A 273 -12.42 -4.70 29.77
CA VAL A 273 -11.96 -4.42 28.40
C VAL A 273 -13.13 -4.33 27.41
N LEU A 274 -14.09 -5.26 27.49
CA LEU A 274 -15.30 -5.24 26.63
C LEU A 274 -16.15 -3.98 26.88
N LEU A 275 -16.28 -3.56 28.14
CA LEU A 275 -16.95 -2.32 28.53
C LEU A 275 -16.24 -1.08 27.99
N SER A 276 -14.94 -0.97 28.23
CA SER A 276 -14.13 0.21 27.85
C SER A 276 -14.04 0.44 26.33
N ARG A 277 -14.35 -0.57 25.51
CA ARG A 277 -14.25 -0.50 24.05
C ARG A 277 -15.60 -0.51 23.33
N ALA A 278 -16.70 -0.65 24.07
CA ALA A 278 -18.06 -0.47 23.57
C ALA A 278 -18.28 0.99 23.11
N LYS A 279 -19.23 1.21 22.20
CA LYS A 279 -19.63 2.56 21.80
C LYS A 279 -20.54 3.16 22.86
N GLN A 280 -21.70 2.53 23.10
CA GLN A 280 -22.78 3.07 23.92
C GLN A 280 -23.44 2.02 24.80
N TYR A 281 -23.47 0.75 24.41
CA TYR A 281 -24.24 -0.27 25.12
C TYR A 281 -23.43 -1.54 25.44
N VAL A 282 -23.61 -2.04 26.66
CA VAL A 282 -23.26 -3.41 27.06
C VAL A 282 -24.47 -4.12 27.64
N ALA A 283 -24.53 -5.43 27.50
CA ALA A 283 -25.61 -6.24 28.02
C ALA A 283 -25.13 -7.55 28.64
N ALA A 284 -25.93 -8.06 29.59
CA ALA A 284 -25.63 -9.25 30.35
C ALA A 284 -26.90 -9.97 30.81
N GLY A 285 -26.74 -11.25 31.16
CA GLY A 285 -27.83 -12.04 31.74
C GLY A 285 -28.23 -11.64 33.16
N ARG A 286 -27.41 -10.83 33.85
CA ARG A 286 -27.67 -10.29 35.19
C ARG A 286 -27.18 -8.85 35.32
N PRO A 287 -27.86 -7.98 36.08
CA PRO A 287 -27.52 -6.57 36.15
C PRO A 287 -26.22 -6.31 36.92
N GLU A 288 -25.86 -7.18 37.87
CA GLU A 288 -24.64 -7.00 38.69
C GLU A 288 -23.36 -7.16 37.85
N TRP A 289 -23.42 -7.90 36.75
CA TRP A 289 -22.27 -8.13 35.86
C TRP A 289 -21.94 -6.92 34.99
N LEU A 290 -22.85 -5.95 34.84
CA LEU A 290 -22.70 -4.77 33.98
C LEU A 290 -21.70 -3.73 34.50
N TYR A 291 -21.14 -3.95 35.70
CA TYR A 291 -20.23 -3.02 36.39
C TYR A 291 -18.87 -3.67 36.73
N PRO A 292 -18.12 -4.19 35.74
CA PRO A 292 -16.82 -4.81 35.97
C PRO A 292 -15.80 -3.85 36.60
N GLU A 293 -15.91 -2.54 36.35
CA GLU A 293 -15.06 -1.49 36.93
C GLU A 293 -15.18 -1.40 38.46
N ARG A 294 -16.27 -1.90 39.05
CA ARG A 294 -16.45 -1.97 40.52
C ARG A 294 -15.76 -3.18 41.15
N ASN A 295 -15.46 -4.19 40.34
CA ASN A 295 -14.98 -5.50 40.78
C ASN A 295 -13.58 -5.85 40.27
N CYS A 296 -13.01 -5.05 39.36
CA CYS A 296 -11.66 -5.18 38.86
C CYS A 296 -10.80 -4.02 39.41
N SER A 297 -9.77 -4.36 40.19
CA SER A 297 -8.79 -3.40 40.71
C SER A 297 -7.49 -3.35 39.90
N LEU A 298 -7.38 -4.16 38.84
CA LEU A 298 -6.18 -4.20 37.99
C LEU A 298 -6.09 -2.94 37.13
N SER A 299 -4.88 -2.43 36.97
CA SER A 299 -4.58 -1.44 35.94
C SER A 299 -4.71 -2.03 34.54
N TRP A 300 -4.86 -1.17 33.52
CA TRP A 300 -4.97 -1.60 32.13
C TRP A 300 -3.80 -2.50 31.68
N GLU A 301 -2.57 -2.17 32.09
CA GLU A 301 -1.39 -2.98 31.78
C GLU A 301 -1.40 -4.35 32.48
N GLU A 302 -1.91 -4.42 33.71
CA GLU A 302 -1.97 -5.68 34.46
C GLU A 302 -2.98 -6.67 33.87
N ILE A 303 -4.05 -6.17 33.22
CA ILE A 303 -5.02 -7.02 32.50
C ILE A 303 -4.32 -7.83 31.40
N ALA A 304 -3.23 -7.34 30.81
CA ALA A 304 -2.49 -8.06 29.77
C ALA A 304 -2.03 -9.45 30.25
N LYS A 305 -1.64 -9.59 31.52
CA LYS A 305 -1.24 -10.87 32.12
C LYS A 305 -2.38 -11.89 32.17
N ILE A 306 -3.62 -11.42 32.26
CA ILE A 306 -4.82 -12.27 32.23
C ILE A 306 -5.11 -12.71 30.79
N LEU A 307 -4.86 -11.85 29.80
CA LEU A 307 -5.15 -12.16 28.41
C LEU A 307 -4.11 -13.08 27.76
N LEU A 308 -2.87 -13.10 28.26
CA LEU A 308 -1.82 -13.96 27.71
C LEU A 308 -2.16 -15.47 27.85
N PRO A 309 -1.89 -16.27 26.81
CA PRO A 309 -1.99 -17.73 26.90
C PRO A 309 -0.95 -18.27 27.88
N ARG A 310 -1.33 -19.27 28.68
CA ARG A 310 -0.42 -19.87 29.68
C ARG A 310 0.35 -21.08 29.15
N ASP A 311 -0.31 -21.88 28.30
CA ASP A 311 0.19 -23.15 27.80
C ASP A 311 -0.21 -23.37 26.33
N GLY A 312 0.34 -24.42 25.71
CA GLY A 312 -0.10 -24.86 24.38
C GLY A 312 0.50 -24.09 23.21
N LEU A 313 1.46 -23.20 23.46
CA LEU A 313 2.16 -22.43 22.43
C LEU A 313 2.86 -23.30 21.38
N TRP A 314 3.34 -24.49 21.77
CA TRP A 314 3.99 -25.46 20.88
C TRP A 314 3.12 -25.90 19.68
N LYS A 315 1.80 -25.66 19.72
CA LYS A 315 0.88 -25.92 18.59
C LYS A 315 0.97 -24.87 17.48
N PHE A 316 1.52 -23.71 17.78
CA PHE A 316 1.68 -22.57 16.89
C PHE A 316 3.16 -22.42 16.53
N GLY A 317 3.44 -21.74 15.41
CA GLY A 317 4.81 -21.64 14.90
C GLY A 317 5.16 -22.69 13.85
N GLY A 318 6.46 -22.86 13.63
CA GLY A 318 7.02 -23.80 12.68
C GLY A 318 6.99 -23.34 11.22
N GLU A 319 7.33 -24.26 10.33
CA GLU A 319 7.33 -24.07 8.88
C GLU A 319 6.42 -25.13 8.24
N MET A 320 5.71 -24.75 7.19
CA MET A 320 4.83 -25.61 6.42
C MET A 320 5.38 -25.77 5.00
N TYR A 321 5.51 -27.02 4.57
CA TYR A 321 5.83 -27.39 3.20
C TYR A 321 4.59 -28.05 2.57
N ILE A 322 4.21 -27.57 1.40
CA ILE A 322 3.03 -28.01 0.66
C ILE A 322 3.55 -28.75 -0.57
N GLY A 323 3.15 -30.00 -0.77
CA GLY A 323 3.39 -30.74 -2.01
C GLY A 323 2.14 -30.75 -2.87
N TYR A 324 2.27 -30.37 -4.15
CA TYR A 324 1.18 -30.39 -5.12
C TYR A 324 1.23 -31.65 -5.98
N GLU A 325 0.09 -32.02 -6.58
CA GLU A 325 -0.02 -33.21 -7.45
C GLU A 325 0.90 -33.16 -8.68
N ASP A 326 1.26 -31.95 -9.13
CA ASP A 326 2.18 -31.72 -10.25
C ASP A 326 3.66 -31.84 -9.85
N GLY A 327 3.96 -32.20 -8.60
CA GLY A 327 5.31 -32.36 -8.06
C GLY A 327 5.96 -31.04 -7.62
N THR A 328 5.29 -29.89 -7.78
CA THR A 328 5.78 -28.62 -7.24
C THR A 328 5.58 -28.55 -5.72
N SER A 329 6.27 -27.59 -5.09
CA SER A 329 6.10 -27.32 -3.67
C SER A 329 5.96 -25.85 -3.36
N ALA A 330 5.32 -25.54 -2.24
CA ALA A 330 5.25 -24.22 -1.66
C ALA A 330 5.66 -24.24 -0.19
N TYR A 331 6.07 -23.08 0.31
CA TYR A 331 6.57 -22.90 1.67
C TYR A 331 5.78 -21.79 2.37
N ARG A 332 5.53 -21.96 3.67
CA ARG A 332 5.00 -20.92 4.57
C ARG A 332 5.71 -20.98 5.92
N ASP A 333 6.24 -19.86 6.39
CA ASP A 333 6.73 -19.76 7.78
C ASP A 333 5.57 -19.46 8.77
N LYS A 334 5.89 -19.34 10.06
CA LYS A 334 4.93 -19.03 11.13
C LYS A 334 4.22 -17.68 10.99
N PHE A 335 4.71 -16.80 10.13
CA PHE A 335 4.14 -15.50 9.81
C PHE A 335 3.55 -15.46 8.39
N GLY A 336 3.46 -16.61 7.72
CA GLY A 336 2.89 -16.77 6.38
C GLY A 336 3.77 -16.28 5.23
N ARG A 337 5.06 -15.98 5.47
CA ARG A 337 6.03 -15.66 4.41
C ARG A 337 6.22 -16.83 3.48
N THR A 338 6.39 -16.56 2.19
CA THR A 338 6.50 -17.58 1.13
C THR A 338 7.94 -17.96 0.82
N SER A 339 8.91 -17.25 1.41
CA SER A 339 10.33 -17.48 1.20
C SER A 339 11.17 -17.28 2.47
N ARG A 340 12.39 -17.80 2.43
CA ARG A 340 13.43 -17.52 3.42
C ARG A 340 14.25 -16.26 3.11
N ALA A 341 13.79 -15.43 2.17
CA ALA A 341 14.55 -14.24 1.76
C ALA A 341 14.74 -13.23 2.91
N HIS A 342 13.83 -13.23 3.88
CA HIS A 342 13.94 -12.43 5.09
C HIS A 342 15.23 -12.70 5.90
N GLU A 343 15.84 -13.89 5.78
CA GLU A 343 17.07 -14.25 6.50
C GLU A 343 18.28 -13.47 5.97
N PHE A 344 18.46 -13.40 4.64
CA PHE A 344 19.59 -12.67 4.04
C PHE A 344 19.30 -11.18 3.82
N LEU A 345 18.02 -10.78 3.78
CA LEU A 345 17.61 -9.37 3.76
C LEU A 345 17.65 -8.72 5.15
N ALA A 346 17.89 -9.49 6.21
CA ALA A 346 17.93 -8.97 7.57
C ALA A 346 19.13 -8.03 7.80
N LYS A 347 18.91 -7.05 8.65
CA LYS A 347 19.95 -6.18 9.21
C LYS A 347 20.25 -6.57 10.65
N PRO A 348 21.50 -6.34 11.11
CA PRO A 348 21.80 -6.39 12.53
C PRO A 348 20.87 -5.43 13.30
N PRO A 349 20.25 -5.88 14.41
CA PRO A 349 19.41 -5.02 15.22
C PRO A 349 20.24 -3.90 15.87
N LEU A 350 19.68 -2.69 15.90
CA LEU A 350 20.23 -1.57 16.66
C LEU A 350 19.63 -1.54 18.06
N SER A 351 20.47 -1.38 19.08
CA SER A 351 20.04 -1.29 20.48
C SER A 351 19.51 0.11 20.86
N SER A 352 19.88 1.13 20.10
CA SER A 352 19.51 2.53 20.33
C SER A 352 19.49 3.30 19.02
N ASP A 353 18.94 4.51 19.07
CA ASP A 353 19.02 5.45 17.95
C ASP A 353 20.50 5.77 17.64
N PRO A 354 20.88 5.90 16.36
CA PRO A 354 22.23 6.33 15.97
C PRO A 354 22.54 7.77 16.40
N GLU A 355 23.83 8.11 16.46
CA GLU A 355 24.25 9.50 16.62
C GLU A 355 23.73 10.39 15.46
N PRO A 356 23.47 11.70 15.68
CA PRO A 356 22.89 12.59 14.68
C PRO A 356 23.57 12.58 13.30
N ASP A 357 24.91 12.56 13.27
CA ASP A 357 25.72 12.56 12.04
C ASP A 357 26.01 11.16 11.50
N ALA A 358 25.66 10.09 12.24
CA ALA A 358 25.83 8.72 11.78
C ALA A 358 24.79 8.37 10.69
N PRO A 359 25.08 7.39 9.81
CA PRO A 359 24.11 6.87 8.86
C PRO A 359 22.82 6.44 9.55
N CYS A 360 21.67 6.84 9.00
CA CYS A 360 20.39 6.45 9.55
C CYS A 360 20.16 4.93 9.45
N GLY A 361 19.65 4.31 10.51
CA GLY A 361 19.35 2.86 10.57
C GLY A 361 18.39 2.37 9.47
N CYS A 362 17.56 3.27 8.92
CA CYS A 362 16.64 2.94 7.82
C CYS A 362 17.37 2.62 6.51
N GLY A 363 18.66 2.95 6.36
CA GLY A 363 19.42 2.71 5.14
C GLY A 363 19.04 3.61 3.96
N GLY A 364 18.37 4.74 4.22
CA GLY A 364 17.89 5.69 3.20
C GLY A 364 18.98 6.54 2.53
N GLY A 365 20.23 6.46 2.98
CA GLY A 365 21.36 7.23 2.42
C GLY A 365 21.64 8.56 3.11
N LEU A 366 20.76 9.01 4.00
CA LEU A 366 20.92 10.20 4.82
C LEU A 366 21.49 9.87 6.21
N ASN A 367 22.08 10.86 6.88
CA ASN A 367 22.40 10.76 8.30
C ASN A 367 21.11 10.73 9.14
N PHE A 368 21.21 10.33 10.41
CA PHE A 368 20.04 10.17 11.28
C PHE A 368 19.27 11.48 11.52
N ARG A 369 19.99 12.59 11.76
CA ARG A 369 19.43 13.93 12.00
C ARG A 369 18.53 14.41 10.86
N ASP A 370 18.96 14.18 9.63
CA ASP A 370 18.28 14.65 8.43
C ASP A 370 17.27 13.62 7.89
N CYS A 371 17.11 12.49 8.58
CA CYS A 371 16.25 11.38 8.16
C CYS A 371 15.17 11.03 9.19
N CYS A 372 15.48 10.18 10.17
CA CYS A 372 14.48 9.59 11.08
C CYS A 372 14.44 10.21 12.47
N ALA A 373 15.32 11.19 12.77
CA ALA A 373 15.36 11.82 14.09
C ALA A 373 14.01 12.42 14.51
N ASP A 374 13.30 13.09 13.59
CA ASP A 374 12.00 13.73 13.85
C ASP A 374 10.80 12.83 13.56
N ILE A 375 11.04 11.54 13.26
CA ILE A 375 10.01 10.56 12.92
C ILE A 375 9.83 9.64 14.12
N LEU A 376 8.59 9.52 14.61
CA LEU A 376 8.25 8.61 15.70
C LEU A 376 8.69 7.17 15.34
N PRO A 377 9.27 6.39 16.28
CA PRO A 377 9.80 5.06 16.00
C PRO A 377 8.86 4.13 15.21
N GLN A 378 7.58 4.09 15.59
CA GLN A 378 6.53 3.30 14.93
C GLN A 378 6.22 3.74 13.48
N ARG A 379 6.60 4.98 13.11
CA ARG A 379 6.47 5.54 11.77
C ARG A 379 7.78 5.49 10.99
N ARG A 380 8.88 4.99 11.54
CA ARG A 380 10.13 4.88 10.78
C ARG A 380 10.04 3.72 9.79
N PRO A 381 10.71 3.81 8.62
CA PRO A 381 10.97 2.61 7.83
C PRO A 381 11.78 1.60 8.67
N SER A 382 11.64 0.32 8.37
CA SER A 382 12.27 -0.75 9.15
C SER A 382 13.79 -0.61 9.17
N TRP A 383 14.36 -0.75 10.36
CA TRP A 383 15.80 -0.83 10.58
C TRP A 383 16.29 -2.27 10.63
N ARG A 384 15.38 -3.25 10.53
CA ARG A 384 15.66 -4.69 10.68
C ARG A 384 15.84 -5.40 9.34
N VAL A 385 15.54 -4.73 8.22
CA VAL A 385 15.67 -5.31 6.87
C VAL A 385 16.27 -4.31 5.89
N MET A 386 16.87 -4.82 4.80
CA MET A 386 17.42 -4.00 3.73
C MET A 386 16.37 -3.07 3.13
N SER A 387 16.72 -1.78 3.06
CA SER A 387 15.93 -0.69 2.49
C SER A 387 15.81 -0.78 0.97
N ILE A 388 14.93 0.02 0.38
CA ILE A 388 14.81 0.16 -1.08
C ILE A 388 16.16 0.52 -1.70
N ARG A 389 16.85 1.53 -1.13
CA ARG A 389 18.18 1.96 -1.57
C ARG A 389 19.21 0.84 -1.48
N GLU A 390 19.27 0.13 -0.36
CA GLU A 390 20.25 -0.94 -0.17
C GLU A 390 20.02 -2.11 -1.12
N ARG A 391 18.76 -2.46 -1.41
CA ARG A 391 18.40 -3.47 -2.41
C ARG A 391 18.82 -3.02 -3.81
N ASN A 392 18.56 -1.77 -4.20
CA ASN A 392 18.99 -1.24 -5.49
C ASN A 392 20.52 -1.23 -5.63
N LEU A 393 21.26 -0.82 -4.59
CA LEU A 393 22.73 -0.89 -4.58
C LEU A 393 23.25 -2.33 -4.61
N ALA A 394 22.56 -3.27 -3.97
CA ALA A 394 22.90 -4.69 -4.03
C ALA A 394 22.68 -5.26 -5.45
N LEU A 395 21.59 -4.87 -6.11
CA LEU A 395 21.33 -5.21 -7.51
C LEU A 395 22.42 -4.65 -8.44
N ILE A 396 22.76 -3.37 -8.30
CA ILE A 396 23.83 -2.72 -9.09
C ILE A 396 25.15 -3.46 -8.91
N ARG A 397 25.58 -3.74 -7.67
CA ARG A 397 26.79 -4.54 -7.42
C ARG A 397 26.72 -5.94 -8.02
N GLY A 398 25.55 -6.58 -7.97
CA GLY A 398 25.29 -7.87 -8.58
C GLY A 398 25.45 -7.83 -10.11
N ILE A 399 24.86 -6.82 -10.75
CA ILE A 399 24.95 -6.56 -12.19
C ILE A 399 26.42 -6.30 -12.58
N SER A 400 27.12 -5.41 -11.89
CA SER A 400 28.53 -5.11 -12.19
C SER A 400 29.39 -6.35 -12.10
N LYS A 401 29.14 -7.25 -11.15
CA LYS A 401 29.84 -8.53 -11.05
C LYS A 401 29.47 -9.52 -12.16
N ILE A 402 28.20 -9.62 -12.55
CA ILE A 402 27.73 -10.55 -13.58
C ILE A 402 28.19 -10.12 -14.99
N LEU A 403 28.25 -8.80 -15.23
CA LEU A 403 28.65 -8.20 -16.50
C LEU A 403 30.14 -7.81 -16.53
N GLU A 404 30.85 -8.03 -15.42
CA GLU A 404 32.27 -7.71 -15.22
C GLU A 404 32.59 -6.23 -15.51
N LEU A 405 31.65 -5.33 -15.17
CA LEU A 405 31.78 -3.89 -15.42
C LEU A 405 32.93 -3.29 -14.60
N ASP A 406 33.64 -2.35 -15.22
CA ASP A 406 34.62 -1.46 -14.61
C ASP A 406 34.36 -0.02 -15.07
N ASP A 407 35.17 0.93 -14.63
CA ASP A 407 34.99 2.36 -14.94
C ASP A 407 35.38 2.73 -16.39
N SER A 408 35.77 1.77 -17.24
CA SER A 408 36.16 2.03 -18.63
C SER A 408 34.97 1.96 -19.61
N GLU A 409 35.02 2.78 -20.66
CA GLU A 409 34.09 2.70 -21.80
C GLU A 409 34.16 1.34 -22.53
N GLU A 410 35.34 0.68 -22.50
CA GLU A 410 35.55 -0.62 -23.12
C GLU A 410 34.68 -1.70 -22.47
N SER A 411 34.43 -1.62 -21.16
CA SER A 411 33.58 -2.57 -20.45
C SER A 411 32.11 -2.49 -20.93
N TRP A 412 31.57 -1.29 -21.14
CA TRP A 412 30.21 -1.12 -21.65
C TRP A 412 30.09 -1.58 -23.10
N LEU A 413 31.09 -1.26 -23.94
CA LEU A 413 31.14 -1.74 -25.32
C LEU A 413 31.19 -3.27 -25.38
N ARG A 414 31.95 -3.91 -24.48
CA ARG A 414 31.99 -5.38 -24.35
C ARG A 414 30.62 -5.93 -23.99
N VAL A 415 29.93 -5.37 -22.99
CA VAL A 415 28.58 -5.79 -22.59
C VAL A 415 27.62 -5.76 -23.79
N ARG A 416 27.65 -4.68 -24.59
CA ARG A 416 26.79 -4.56 -25.79
C ARG A 416 27.07 -5.63 -26.85
N ARG A 417 28.28 -6.21 -26.89
CA ARG A 417 28.69 -7.27 -27.81
C ARG A 417 28.45 -8.68 -27.28
N THR A 418 28.50 -8.86 -25.95
CA THR A 418 28.59 -10.19 -25.34
C THR A 418 27.49 -10.52 -24.34
N LEU A 419 26.50 -9.64 -24.14
CA LEU A 419 25.38 -9.91 -23.23
C LEU A 419 24.70 -11.24 -23.60
N SER A 420 24.63 -12.16 -22.65
CA SER A 420 24.17 -13.54 -22.85
C SER A 420 22.91 -13.88 -22.05
N GLU A 421 22.24 -14.96 -22.46
CA GLU A 421 21.07 -15.49 -21.76
C GLU A 421 21.33 -15.85 -20.30
N ASP A 422 22.51 -16.41 -19.99
CA ASP A 422 22.90 -16.73 -18.61
C ASP A 422 23.02 -15.47 -17.76
N GLN A 423 23.64 -14.41 -18.30
CA GLN A 423 23.77 -13.14 -17.59
C GLN A 423 22.40 -12.51 -17.34
N VAL A 424 21.51 -12.48 -18.34
CA VAL A 424 20.12 -12.00 -18.16
C VAL A 424 19.42 -12.78 -17.05
N ARG A 425 19.43 -14.12 -17.13
CA ARG A 425 18.81 -14.98 -16.12
C ARG A 425 19.32 -14.65 -14.72
N ARG A 426 20.64 -14.60 -14.52
CA ARG A 426 21.27 -14.33 -13.22
C ARG A 426 20.96 -12.94 -12.68
N ILE A 427 20.90 -11.92 -13.54
CA ILE A 427 20.50 -10.56 -13.13
C ILE A 427 19.07 -10.56 -12.57
N TYR A 428 18.14 -11.22 -13.27
CA TYR A 428 16.74 -11.29 -12.83
C TYR A 428 16.54 -12.21 -11.62
N GLU A 429 17.36 -13.26 -11.44
CA GLU A 429 17.39 -14.06 -10.21
C GLU A 429 17.81 -13.21 -9.00
N VAL A 430 18.83 -12.35 -9.15
CA VAL A 430 19.23 -11.40 -8.10
C VAL A 430 18.11 -10.42 -7.79
N HIS A 431 17.49 -9.81 -8.80
CA HIS A 431 16.36 -8.90 -8.61
C HIS A 431 15.18 -9.60 -7.91
N ALA A 432 14.82 -10.80 -8.35
CA ALA A 432 13.75 -11.60 -7.76
C ALA A 432 14.04 -11.98 -6.30
N ALA A 433 15.30 -12.31 -5.97
CA ALA A 433 15.70 -12.59 -4.60
C ALA A 433 15.60 -11.34 -3.70
N LEU A 434 15.94 -10.16 -4.21
CA LEU A 434 15.84 -8.90 -3.47
C LEU A 434 14.40 -8.43 -3.27
N TRP A 435 13.46 -8.92 -4.06
CA TRP A 435 12.04 -8.55 -4.03
C TRP A 435 11.15 -9.81 -4.00
N PRO A 436 11.16 -10.60 -2.92
CA PRO A 436 10.27 -11.73 -2.77
C PRO A 436 8.80 -11.27 -2.71
N THR A 437 7.86 -12.17 -3.06
CA THR A 437 6.42 -11.87 -3.10
C THR A 437 5.78 -11.64 -1.72
N ASP A 438 6.51 -11.91 -0.64
CA ASP A 438 6.17 -11.59 0.74
C ASP A 438 6.80 -10.27 1.22
N THR A 439 7.34 -9.44 0.31
CA THR A 439 7.85 -8.11 0.66
C THR A 439 6.73 -7.19 1.11
N GLN A 440 6.79 -6.73 2.35
CA GLN A 440 5.94 -5.66 2.85
C GLN A 440 6.51 -4.30 2.44
N LEU A 441 6.01 -3.72 1.33
CA LEU A 441 6.54 -2.47 0.81
C LEU A 441 6.47 -1.32 1.82
N ILE A 442 5.38 -1.24 2.60
CA ILE A 442 5.16 -0.17 3.56
C ILE A 442 6.24 -0.05 4.63
N ASP A 443 6.89 -1.16 4.98
CA ASP A 443 7.98 -1.19 5.94
C ASP A 443 9.27 -0.58 5.34
N LEU A 444 9.36 -0.47 4.02
CA LEU A 444 10.53 -0.01 3.29
C LEU A 444 10.38 1.42 2.76
N LEU A 445 9.14 1.89 2.58
CA LEU A 445 8.86 3.22 2.03
C LEU A 445 9.44 4.31 2.91
N PRO A 446 10.16 5.30 2.34
CA PRO A 446 10.66 6.42 3.10
C PRO A 446 9.46 7.21 3.64
N SER A 447 9.48 7.50 4.94
CA SER A 447 8.34 8.14 5.59
C SER A 447 8.28 9.63 5.26
N PRO A 448 7.09 10.26 5.36
CA PRO A 448 6.96 11.70 5.19
C PRO A 448 7.81 12.44 6.22
N GLN A 449 8.63 13.40 5.76
CA GLN A 449 9.55 14.18 6.61
C GLN A 449 9.21 15.68 6.56
N ARG A 450 9.86 16.51 7.38
CA ARG A 450 9.58 17.96 7.41
C ARG A 450 10.67 18.85 6.82
N LYS A 451 11.78 18.26 6.37
CA LYS A 451 12.99 19.01 5.98
C LYS A 451 13.25 19.06 4.47
N ARG A 452 12.63 18.17 3.69
CA ARG A 452 13.02 17.94 2.29
C ARG A 452 11.81 17.81 1.36
N SER A 453 11.96 18.29 0.14
CA SER A 453 11.02 18.03 -0.96
C SER A 453 11.20 16.60 -1.46
N ARG A 454 10.07 15.93 -1.69
CA ARG A 454 10.05 14.63 -2.36
C ARG A 454 9.01 14.70 -3.46
N ALA A 455 9.40 14.32 -4.66
CA ALA A 455 8.53 14.28 -5.82
C ALA A 455 8.38 12.83 -6.32
N LEU A 456 7.20 12.46 -6.77
CA LEU A 456 6.94 11.19 -7.45
C LEU A 456 6.69 11.47 -8.92
N TYR A 457 7.42 10.77 -9.79
CA TYR A 457 7.20 10.84 -11.22
C TYR A 457 6.01 9.95 -11.63
N LEU A 458 4.93 10.57 -12.09
CA LEU A 458 3.75 9.88 -12.62
C LEU A 458 3.77 9.94 -14.14
N GLY A 459 4.70 9.22 -14.74
CA GLY A 459 4.79 9.10 -16.19
C GLY A 459 5.55 7.85 -16.59
N MET A 460 5.82 7.72 -17.88
CA MET A 460 6.52 6.57 -18.42
C MET A 460 8.02 6.71 -18.23
N THR A 461 8.62 5.70 -17.59
CA THR A 461 10.06 5.60 -17.38
C THR A 461 10.68 4.77 -18.49
N ASP A 462 11.59 5.39 -19.25
CA ASP A 462 12.37 4.75 -20.32
C ASP A 462 13.79 5.36 -20.32
N ALA A 463 14.80 4.51 -20.55
CA ALA A 463 16.21 4.91 -20.58
C ALA A 463 16.49 6.11 -21.51
N ARG A 464 15.76 6.21 -22.63
CA ARG A 464 15.91 7.28 -23.64
C ARG A 464 15.47 8.65 -23.15
N THR A 465 14.59 8.68 -22.14
CA THR A 465 13.97 9.92 -21.63
C THR A 465 14.43 10.26 -20.23
N LEU A 466 15.42 9.52 -19.72
CA LEU A 466 15.86 9.61 -18.33
C LEU A 466 16.47 10.97 -17.99
N SER A 467 17.19 11.57 -18.94
CA SER A 467 17.78 12.91 -18.84
C SER A 467 16.72 13.98 -18.58
N GLU A 468 15.74 14.05 -19.46
CA GLU A 468 14.70 15.09 -19.45
C GLU A 468 13.74 14.94 -18.28
N LYS A 469 13.33 13.70 -17.97
CA LYS A 469 12.20 13.43 -17.07
C LYS A 469 12.60 13.15 -15.63
N ILE A 470 13.79 12.58 -15.42
CA ILE A 470 14.24 12.10 -14.10
C ILE A 470 15.45 12.91 -13.62
N THR A 471 16.60 12.83 -14.31
CA THR A 471 17.83 13.44 -13.78
C THR A 471 17.80 14.96 -13.84
N GLY A 472 17.13 15.56 -14.83
CA GLY A 472 16.85 17.00 -14.87
C GLY A 472 16.08 17.48 -13.64
N MET A 473 15.08 16.71 -13.20
CA MET A 473 14.25 17.05 -12.04
C MET A 473 15.00 16.95 -10.71
N LEU A 474 16.05 16.13 -10.61
CA LEU A 474 16.90 16.08 -9.41
C LEU A 474 17.53 17.43 -9.08
N SER A 475 17.71 18.32 -10.07
CA SER A 475 18.19 19.69 -9.81
C SER A 475 17.18 20.51 -8.99
N TYR A 476 15.89 20.22 -9.06
CA TYR A 476 14.84 21.08 -8.47
C TYR A 476 14.18 20.46 -7.24
N VAL A 477 14.50 19.21 -6.89
CA VAL A 477 13.95 18.52 -5.71
C VAL A 477 15.04 17.79 -4.93
N ASP A 478 14.82 17.57 -3.63
CA ASP A 478 15.80 16.89 -2.79
C ASP A 478 15.80 15.37 -2.99
N GLU A 479 14.64 14.81 -3.28
CA GLU A 479 14.40 13.38 -3.46
C GLU A 479 13.35 13.11 -4.53
N LEU A 480 13.53 12.02 -5.27
CA LEU A 480 12.67 11.59 -6.36
C LEU A 480 12.25 10.13 -6.18
N VAL A 481 10.97 9.85 -6.34
CA VAL A 481 10.40 8.50 -6.36
C VAL A 481 10.05 8.15 -7.79
N VAL A 482 10.62 7.04 -8.28
CA VAL A 482 10.45 6.57 -9.66
C VAL A 482 10.17 5.07 -9.61
N VAL A 483 9.35 4.58 -10.54
CA VAL A 483 9.09 3.14 -10.67
C VAL A 483 10.38 2.41 -11.06
N HIS A 484 10.63 1.26 -10.45
CA HIS A 484 11.79 0.45 -10.79
C HIS A 484 11.66 -0.12 -12.23
N PRO A 485 12.71 -0.05 -13.07
CA PRO A 485 12.62 -0.46 -14.48
C PRO A 485 12.56 -1.98 -14.70
N PHE A 486 13.02 -2.78 -13.72
CA PHE A 486 12.93 -4.24 -13.80
C PHE A 486 11.55 -4.74 -13.36
N MET A 487 11.00 -5.67 -14.15
CA MET A 487 9.90 -6.53 -13.72
C MET A 487 10.40 -7.60 -12.73
N ASN A 488 9.52 -8.05 -11.83
CA ASN A 488 9.85 -9.12 -10.90
C ASN A 488 9.53 -10.50 -11.51
N ALA A 489 10.56 -11.31 -11.71
CA ALA A 489 10.43 -12.64 -12.30
C ALA A 489 9.59 -13.61 -11.45
N ASN A 490 9.46 -13.38 -10.13
CA ASN A 490 8.68 -14.22 -9.23
C ASN A 490 7.16 -14.11 -9.46
N ALA A 491 6.68 -13.04 -10.09
CA ALA A 491 5.25 -12.76 -10.18
C ALA A 491 4.70 -12.79 -11.61
N VAL A 492 5.48 -13.29 -12.55
CA VAL A 492 5.11 -13.48 -13.95
C VAL A 492 5.15 -14.96 -14.33
N ARG A 493 4.29 -15.34 -15.29
CA ARG A 493 4.24 -16.71 -15.80
C ARG A 493 5.57 -17.08 -16.45
N LYS A 494 5.95 -18.36 -16.37
CA LYS A 494 7.23 -18.87 -16.88
C LYS A 494 7.49 -18.51 -18.35
N GLU A 495 6.46 -18.52 -19.19
CA GLU A 495 6.56 -18.16 -20.62
C GLU A 495 6.84 -16.68 -20.90
N PHE A 496 6.62 -15.79 -19.91
CA PHE A 496 6.91 -14.36 -19.97
C PHE A 496 7.95 -13.92 -18.94
N SER A 497 8.68 -14.88 -18.36
CA SER A 497 9.66 -14.62 -17.30
C SER A 497 11.07 -14.51 -17.89
N PRO A 498 11.84 -13.46 -17.57
CA PRO A 498 13.22 -13.32 -18.04
C PRO A 498 14.17 -14.37 -17.45
N VAL A 499 13.79 -15.06 -16.37
CA VAL A 499 14.55 -16.19 -15.80
C VAL A 499 14.38 -17.45 -16.64
N HIS A 500 13.18 -17.67 -17.20
CA HIS A 500 12.84 -18.88 -17.95
C HIS A 500 12.92 -18.70 -19.47
N GLN A 501 12.87 -17.46 -19.96
CA GLN A 501 12.92 -17.09 -21.38
C GLN A 501 13.92 -15.94 -21.64
N PRO A 502 15.17 -16.03 -21.16
CA PRO A 502 16.12 -14.92 -21.17
C PRO A 502 16.45 -14.36 -22.57
N ALA A 503 16.41 -15.19 -23.62
CA ALA A 503 16.70 -14.78 -25.00
C ALA A 503 15.86 -13.59 -25.48
N SER A 504 14.57 -13.55 -25.12
CA SER A 504 13.68 -12.45 -25.53
C SER A 504 13.92 -11.15 -24.78
N PHE A 505 14.71 -11.15 -23.70
CA PHE A 505 14.90 -10.00 -22.81
C PHE A 505 16.28 -9.34 -22.92
N LEU A 506 17.16 -9.79 -23.81
CA LEU A 506 18.53 -9.24 -23.96
C LEU A 506 18.52 -7.71 -24.10
N ASP A 507 17.79 -7.18 -25.08
CA ASP A 507 17.74 -5.73 -25.35
C ASP A 507 17.12 -4.94 -24.19
N GLN A 508 16.00 -5.42 -23.64
CA GLN A 508 15.37 -4.78 -22.49
C GLN A 508 16.27 -4.77 -21.25
N THR A 509 17.02 -5.85 -21.02
CA THR A 509 17.97 -5.95 -19.90
C THR A 509 19.08 -4.93 -20.05
N LEU A 510 19.65 -4.78 -21.26
CA LEU A 510 20.68 -3.77 -21.54
C LEU A 510 20.18 -2.37 -21.17
N ARG A 511 18.96 -1.99 -21.59
CA ARG A 511 18.37 -0.68 -21.30
C ARG A 511 18.09 -0.47 -19.82
N ASN A 512 17.58 -1.49 -19.14
CA ASN A 512 17.31 -1.43 -17.72
C ASN A 512 18.62 -1.28 -16.91
N VAL A 513 19.67 -2.00 -17.30
CA VAL A 513 21.02 -1.86 -16.72
C VAL A 513 21.56 -0.46 -16.96
N PHE A 514 21.47 0.05 -18.19
CA PHE A 514 21.90 1.41 -18.52
C PHE A 514 21.21 2.45 -17.64
N ALA A 515 19.89 2.37 -17.49
CA ALA A 515 19.13 3.27 -16.61
C ALA A 515 19.57 3.18 -15.15
N LEU A 516 19.88 1.98 -14.63
CA LEU A 516 20.40 1.82 -13.27
C LEU A 516 21.78 2.45 -13.10
N LEU A 517 22.68 2.30 -14.07
CA LEU A 517 24.03 2.88 -14.03
C LEU A 517 23.97 4.41 -14.05
N VAL A 518 23.12 5.00 -14.90
CA VAL A 518 22.87 6.45 -14.90
C VAL A 518 22.33 6.93 -13.55
N LEU A 519 21.49 6.15 -12.88
CA LEU A 519 20.90 6.55 -11.59
C LEU A 519 21.76 6.18 -10.38
N GLU A 520 22.84 5.42 -10.54
CA GLU A 520 23.61 4.82 -9.45
C GLU A 520 24.05 5.87 -8.42
N ARG A 521 24.63 6.99 -8.89
CA ARG A 521 25.11 8.04 -8.01
C ARG A 521 23.98 8.66 -7.19
N ALA A 522 22.84 8.94 -7.81
CA ALA A 522 21.69 9.52 -7.13
C ALA A 522 21.02 8.54 -6.16
N ILE A 523 21.03 7.24 -6.46
CA ILE A 523 20.60 6.17 -5.53
C ILE A 523 21.55 6.10 -4.34
N LEU A 524 22.87 6.14 -4.58
CA LEU A 524 23.89 6.14 -3.54
C LEU A 524 23.72 7.33 -2.59
N GLU A 525 23.40 8.51 -3.11
CA GLU A 525 23.17 9.72 -2.30
C GLU A 525 21.79 9.76 -1.62
N GLY A 526 20.92 8.77 -1.86
CA GLY A 526 19.56 8.75 -1.31
C GLY A 526 18.61 9.78 -1.95
N ARG A 527 18.98 10.32 -3.12
CA ARG A 527 18.18 11.28 -3.89
C ARG A 527 17.18 10.62 -4.83
N VAL A 528 17.42 9.37 -5.22
CA VAL A 528 16.48 8.58 -6.06
C VAL A 528 16.06 7.31 -5.32
N HIS A 529 14.76 7.11 -5.20
CA HIS A 529 14.12 5.91 -4.69
C HIS A 529 13.49 5.17 -5.88
N LEU A 530 14.18 4.15 -6.42
CA LEU A 530 13.57 3.24 -7.40
C LEU A 530 12.72 2.21 -6.66
N ILE A 531 11.41 2.38 -6.73
CA ILE A 531 10.43 1.56 -6.01
C ILE A 531 9.80 0.57 -6.99
N PRO A 532 9.89 -0.74 -6.76
CA PRO A 532 9.16 -1.71 -7.58
C PRO A 532 7.66 -1.41 -7.54
N ASP A 533 6.98 -1.60 -8.66
CA ASP A 533 5.53 -1.46 -8.69
C ASP A 533 4.92 -2.52 -7.76
N PRO A 534 4.08 -2.16 -6.78
CA PRO A 534 3.35 -3.15 -5.98
C PRO A 534 2.66 -4.23 -6.82
N LEU A 535 2.22 -3.88 -8.03
CA LEU A 535 1.65 -4.82 -9.00
C LEU A 535 2.61 -5.96 -9.38
N ASP A 536 3.92 -5.77 -9.27
CA ASP A 536 4.94 -6.73 -9.66
C ASP A 536 5.19 -7.80 -8.59
N PHE A 537 4.70 -7.67 -7.36
CA PHE A 537 5.02 -8.66 -6.32
C PHE A 537 3.93 -8.91 -5.29
N ASP A 538 2.93 -8.04 -5.14
CA ASP A 538 1.79 -8.23 -4.24
C ASP A 538 0.53 -8.64 -5.03
N PRO A 539 0.12 -9.92 -4.97
CA PRO A 539 -1.06 -10.39 -5.68
C PRO A 539 -2.36 -9.72 -5.21
N GLY A 540 -2.47 -9.41 -3.91
CA GLY A 540 -3.65 -8.76 -3.35
C GLY A 540 -3.80 -7.33 -3.85
N PHE A 541 -2.70 -6.59 -3.90
CA PHE A 541 -2.68 -5.22 -4.47
C PHE A 541 -3.04 -5.26 -5.96
N ARG A 542 -2.50 -6.23 -6.71
CA ARG A 542 -2.83 -6.43 -8.12
C ARG A 542 -4.31 -6.69 -8.34
N SER A 543 -4.93 -7.56 -7.54
CA SER A 543 -6.38 -7.82 -7.64
C SER A 543 -7.21 -6.57 -7.39
N GLU A 544 -6.81 -5.70 -6.45
CA GLU A 544 -7.51 -4.43 -6.21
C GLU A 544 -7.41 -3.47 -7.41
N ILE A 545 -6.23 -3.32 -8.01
CA ILE A 545 -6.06 -2.46 -9.19
C ILE A 545 -6.82 -3.00 -10.41
N ILE A 546 -6.87 -4.32 -10.60
CA ILE A 546 -7.71 -4.95 -11.64
C ILE A 546 -9.18 -4.62 -11.39
N ALA A 547 -9.69 -4.80 -10.17
CA ALA A 547 -11.08 -4.50 -9.82
C ALA A 547 -11.44 -3.01 -10.01
N ILE A 548 -10.50 -2.10 -9.73
CA ILE A 548 -10.67 -0.67 -10.02
C ILE A 548 -10.76 -0.43 -11.53
N THR A 549 -9.87 -1.04 -12.31
CA THR A 549 -9.82 -0.89 -13.77
C THR A 549 -11.07 -1.44 -14.45
N ASP A 550 -11.54 -2.62 -14.04
CA ASP A 550 -12.73 -3.27 -14.60
C ASP A 550 -14.00 -2.42 -14.37
N ARG A 551 -14.09 -1.73 -13.23
CA ARG A 551 -15.22 -0.84 -12.90
C ARG A 551 -15.20 0.47 -13.69
N LEU A 552 -14.03 1.04 -13.95
CA LEU A 552 -13.88 2.29 -14.69
C LEU A 552 -13.89 2.10 -16.22
N GLY A 553 -13.70 0.86 -16.69
CA GLY A 553 -13.59 0.50 -18.09
C GLY A 553 -12.17 0.66 -18.65
N HIS A 554 -11.86 -0.15 -19.67
CA HIS A 554 -10.50 -0.27 -20.22
C HIS A 554 -10.10 0.83 -21.22
N LYS A 555 -10.96 1.81 -21.50
CA LYS A 555 -10.71 2.82 -22.53
C LYS A 555 -10.10 4.07 -21.92
N VAL A 556 -8.77 4.16 -22.00
CA VAL A 556 -8.03 5.40 -21.76
C VAL A 556 -7.68 5.98 -23.13
N GLU A 557 -8.15 7.19 -23.41
CA GLU A 557 -7.71 7.92 -24.59
C GLU A 557 -6.40 8.62 -24.29
N LEU A 558 -5.37 8.37 -25.12
CA LEU A 558 -4.10 9.06 -24.98
C LEU A 558 -4.24 10.52 -25.43
N GLY A 559 -3.68 11.42 -24.62
CA GLY A 559 -3.53 12.82 -24.98
C GLY A 559 -2.58 13.02 -26.17
N PRO A 560 -2.62 14.19 -26.83
CA PRO A 560 -1.78 14.51 -27.98
C PRO A 560 -0.27 14.42 -27.70
N LEU A 561 0.22 14.82 -26.52
CA LEU A 561 1.64 14.73 -26.19
C LEU A 561 2.06 13.28 -26.02
N ASP A 562 1.29 12.49 -25.28
CA ASP A 562 1.57 11.06 -25.11
C ASP A 562 1.49 10.28 -26.44
N LYS A 563 0.57 10.65 -27.35
CA LYS A 563 0.50 10.08 -28.70
C LYS A 563 1.75 10.39 -29.52
N ALA A 564 2.24 11.63 -29.47
CA ALA A 564 3.45 12.03 -30.16
C ALA A 564 4.66 11.25 -29.63
N MET A 565 4.83 11.22 -28.30
CA MET A 565 5.88 10.44 -27.64
C MET A 565 5.80 8.95 -27.99
N ALA A 566 4.62 8.33 -27.91
CA ALA A 566 4.46 6.92 -28.24
C ALA A 566 4.83 6.62 -29.70
N ARG A 567 4.50 7.54 -30.62
CA ARG A 567 4.89 7.42 -32.03
C ARG A 567 6.40 7.53 -32.20
N GLU A 568 7.04 8.52 -31.59
CA GLU A 568 8.49 8.73 -31.68
C GLU A 568 9.25 7.54 -31.10
N LEU A 569 8.91 7.11 -29.89
CA LEU A 569 9.55 5.97 -29.25
C LEU A 569 9.30 4.67 -30.02
N GLY A 570 8.13 4.50 -30.64
CA GLY A 570 7.82 3.35 -31.48
C GLY A 570 8.59 3.34 -32.80
N GLN A 571 8.77 4.51 -33.43
CA GLN A 571 9.58 4.67 -34.64
C GLN A 571 11.06 4.39 -34.34
N ASP A 572 11.57 4.96 -33.25
CA ASP A 572 12.92 4.76 -32.76
C ASP A 572 13.17 3.28 -32.39
N GLU A 573 12.21 2.61 -31.75
CA GLU A 573 12.28 1.16 -31.47
C GLU A 573 12.35 0.32 -32.75
N MET A 574 11.47 0.60 -33.71
CA MET A 574 11.47 -0.08 -35.01
C MET A 574 12.80 0.13 -35.72
N MET A 575 13.33 1.36 -35.73
CA MET A 575 14.59 1.67 -36.40
C MET A 575 15.78 0.99 -35.72
N ARG A 576 15.85 0.93 -34.38
CA ARG A 576 16.90 0.16 -33.69
C ARG A 576 16.87 -1.31 -34.06
N PHE A 577 15.68 -1.91 -34.12
CA PHE A 577 15.54 -3.30 -34.55
C PHE A 577 16.07 -3.50 -35.97
N VAL A 578 15.65 -2.65 -36.91
CA VAL A 578 16.06 -2.72 -38.33
C VAL A 578 17.57 -2.55 -38.49
N LYS A 579 18.17 -1.57 -37.80
CA LYS A 579 19.61 -1.29 -37.88
C LYS A 579 20.48 -2.40 -37.27
N ARG A 580 19.90 -3.30 -36.47
CA ARG A 580 20.58 -4.48 -35.92
C ARG A 580 20.41 -5.74 -36.77
N LEU A 581 19.60 -5.71 -37.83
CA LEU A 581 19.41 -6.87 -38.70
C LEU A 581 20.72 -7.30 -39.36
N PRO A 582 20.87 -8.60 -39.70
CA PRO A 582 21.95 -9.03 -40.58
C PRO A 582 22.00 -8.19 -41.87
N PRO A 583 23.20 -7.89 -42.42
CA PRO A 583 23.34 -6.99 -43.57
C PRO A 583 22.40 -7.32 -44.73
N ASP A 584 22.28 -8.60 -45.10
CA ASP A 584 21.41 -9.03 -46.21
C ASP A 584 19.92 -8.75 -45.97
N GLU A 585 19.46 -8.94 -44.73
CA GLU A 585 18.08 -8.65 -44.34
C GLU A 585 17.82 -7.14 -44.30
N MET A 586 18.80 -6.35 -43.87
CA MET A 586 18.74 -4.90 -43.87
C MET A 586 18.65 -4.35 -45.32
N LYS A 587 19.47 -4.88 -46.23
CA LYS A 587 19.37 -4.57 -47.67
C LYS A 587 17.99 -4.90 -48.23
N ALA A 588 17.44 -6.07 -47.87
CA ALA A 588 16.10 -6.48 -48.29
C ALA A 588 15.01 -5.55 -47.73
N TYR A 589 15.14 -5.09 -46.48
CA TYR A 589 14.24 -4.12 -45.87
C TYR A 589 14.23 -2.78 -46.63
N ILE A 590 15.42 -2.25 -46.95
CA ILE A 590 15.58 -1.00 -47.69
C ILE A 590 14.90 -1.11 -49.06
N ARG A 591 15.23 -2.15 -49.83
CA ARG A 591 14.65 -2.39 -51.18
C ARG A 591 13.12 -2.44 -51.19
N ARG A 592 12.49 -3.03 -50.16
CA ARG A 592 11.02 -3.13 -50.05
C ARG A 592 10.33 -1.80 -49.79
N ARG A 593 11.05 -0.78 -49.29
CA ARG A 593 10.49 0.53 -48.95
C ARG A 593 10.88 1.64 -49.91
N VAL A 594 11.66 1.33 -50.94
CA VAL A 594 11.92 2.26 -52.05
C VAL A 594 10.61 2.47 -52.83
N PRO A 595 10.10 3.70 -52.98
CA PRO A 595 8.91 3.97 -53.78
C PRO A 595 9.10 3.55 -55.24
N ALA A 596 8.08 2.95 -55.85
CA ALA A 596 8.10 2.63 -57.28
C ALA A 596 8.24 3.92 -58.10
N GLY A 597 9.32 4.03 -58.89
CA GLY A 597 9.63 5.21 -59.70
C GLY A 597 10.62 6.20 -59.09
N ALA A 598 11.16 5.94 -57.89
CA ALA A 598 12.36 6.63 -57.42
C ALA A 598 13.56 6.23 -58.31
N GLN A 599 14.50 7.16 -58.54
CA GLN A 599 15.78 6.90 -59.19
C GLN A 599 16.39 5.62 -58.61
N GLU A 600 16.72 4.62 -59.45
CA GLU A 600 17.15 3.29 -58.98
C GLU A 600 18.29 3.43 -57.98
N LEU A 601 18.00 3.17 -56.69
CA LEU A 601 19.02 3.05 -55.65
C LEU A 601 19.98 1.96 -56.07
N THR A 602 21.25 2.31 -56.28
CA THR A 602 22.27 1.33 -56.66
C THR A 602 22.61 0.44 -55.46
N ASP A 603 23.17 -0.74 -55.72
CA ASP A 603 23.66 -1.60 -54.63
C ASP A 603 24.73 -0.89 -53.78
N ALA A 604 25.53 -0.01 -54.39
CA ALA A 604 26.52 0.81 -53.67
C ALA A 604 25.86 1.83 -52.72
N ASP A 605 24.74 2.44 -53.12
CA ASP A 605 23.99 3.35 -52.26
C ASP A 605 23.39 2.60 -51.06
N ILE A 606 22.85 1.41 -51.30
CA ILE A 606 22.31 0.56 -50.24
C ILE A 606 23.42 0.14 -49.27
N ASP A 607 24.58 -0.26 -49.77
CA ASP A 607 25.73 -0.64 -48.95
C ASP A 607 26.23 0.53 -48.08
N SER A 608 26.26 1.74 -48.63
CA SER A 608 26.60 2.95 -47.87
C SER A 608 25.60 3.24 -46.74
N VAL A 609 24.30 2.99 -46.97
CA VAL A 609 23.27 3.16 -45.92
C VAL A 609 23.45 2.11 -44.82
N VAL A 610 23.72 0.85 -45.18
CA VAL A 610 23.99 -0.23 -44.22
C VAL A 610 25.21 0.10 -43.35
N GLU A 611 26.29 0.62 -43.96
CA GLU A 611 27.48 1.04 -43.22
C GLU A 611 27.19 2.22 -42.27
N ALA A 612 26.45 3.23 -42.75
CA ALA A 612 26.04 4.37 -41.93
C ALA A 612 25.18 3.93 -40.74
N TRP A 613 24.19 3.05 -40.96
CA TRP A 613 23.36 2.49 -39.90
C TRP A 613 24.16 1.66 -38.91
N GLY A 614 25.16 0.89 -39.37
CA GLY A 614 26.10 0.19 -38.48
C GLY A 614 26.84 1.16 -37.55
N LYS A 615 27.39 2.25 -38.09
CA LYS A 615 28.07 3.29 -37.30
C LYS A 615 27.14 3.99 -36.31
N GLU A 616 25.87 4.21 -36.68
CA GLU A 616 24.86 4.77 -35.77
C GLU A 616 24.58 3.83 -34.60
N VAL A 617 24.44 2.52 -34.86
CA VAL A 617 24.22 1.51 -33.82
C VAL A 617 25.43 1.43 -32.89
N GLU A 618 26.66 1.50 -33.40
CA GLU A 618 27.87 1.53 -32.59
C GLU A 618 27.89 2.70 -31.59
N ARG A 619 27.39 3.87 -32.01
CA ARG A 619 27.32 5.08 -31.16
C ARG A 619 26.16 5.08 -30.17
N ASP A 620 25.13 4.26 -30.38
CA ASP A 620 23.97 4.18 -29.49
C ASP A 620 24.29 3.35 -28.23
N PRO A 621 24.42 3.97 -27.03
CA PRO A 621 24.79 3.25 -25.82
C PRO A 621 23.71 2.25 -25.35
N MET A 622 22.49 2.35 -25.86
CA MET A 622 21.35 1.51 -25.49
C MET A 622 21.08 0.39 -26.50
N ALA A 623 21.86 0.30 -27.58
CA ALA A 623 21.71 -0.73 -28.61
C ALA A 623 22.70 -1.89 -28.41
N LEU A 624 22.19 -3.12 -28.48
CA LEU A 624 23.02 -4.31 -28.62
C LEU A 624 23.73 -4.30 -29.98
N LEU A 625 24.98 -4.78 -29.99
CA LEU A 625 25.78 -4.99 -31.19
C LEU A 625 25.64 -6.40 -31.77
N THR A 626 24.71 -7.18 -31.22
CA THR A 626 24.32 -8.50 -31.73
C THR A 626 22.99 -8.41 -32.49
N PRO A 627 22.81 -9.27 -33.51
CA PRO A 627 21.55 -9.32 -34.24
C PRO A 627 20.39 -9.72 -33.31
N PRO A 628 19.15 -9.30 -33.61
CA PRO A 628 17.98 -9.74 -32.88
C PRO A 628 17.79 -11.27 -32.97
N PRO A 629 17.08 -11.90 -32.01
CA PRO A 629 16.84 -13.34 -32.03
C PRO A 629 16.09 -13.78 -33.30
N THR A 630 16.63 -14.76 -34.02
CA THR A 630 16.01 -15.39 -35.19
C THR A 630 15.14 -16.57 -34.74
N GLY A 631 13.95 -16.28 -34.19
CA GLY A 631 13.01 -17.30 -33.70
C GLY A 631 11.56 -16.84 -33.69
N GLN A 632 10.63 -17.75 -33.39
CA GLN A 632 9.19 -17.44 -33.32
C GLN A 632 8.85 -16.44 -32.19
N ARG A 633 9.68 -16.36 -31.15
CA ARG A 633 9.55 -15.41 -30.05
C ARG A 633 10.49 -14.24 -30.30
N GLY A 634 9.93 -13.08 -30.66
CA GLY A 634 10.68 -11.85 -30.86
C GLY A 634 11.26 -11.28 -29.55
N GLU A 635 11.76 -10.05 -29.61
CA GLU A 635 12.20 -9.32 -28.43
C GLU A 635 11.00 -8.81 -27.62
N VAL A 636 11.07 -8.93 -26.30
CA VAL A 636 10.11 -8.34 -25.37
C VAL A 636 10.57 -6.92 -25.04
N LYS A 637 9.65 -5.96 -25.19
CA LYS A 637 9.86 -4.56 -24.80
C LYS A 637 8.89 -4.23 -23.68
N THR A 638 9.40 -3.64 -22.60
CA THR A 638 8.61 -3.28 -21.42
C THR A 638 8.84 -1.83 -21.10
N MET A 639 7.75 -1.09 -20.97
CA MET A 639 7.74 0.28 -20.47
C MET A 639 7.10 0.26 -19.08
N LYS A 640 7.70 0.95 -18.11
CA LYS A 640 7.23 0.98 -16.73
C LYS A 640 6.67 2.36 -16.40
N SER A 641 5.52 2.38 -15.75
CA SER A 641 4.94 3.57 -15.12
C SER A 641 4.09 3.12 -13.94
N PHE A 642 3.90 4.00 -12.96
CA PHE A 642 2.84 3.78 -11.99
C PHE A 642 1.48 4.09 -12.63
N ALA A 643 0.49 3.23 -12.43
CA ALA A 643 -0.90 3.62 -12.62
C ALA A 643 -1.26 4.78 -11.68
N ARG A 644 -2.26 5.60 -12.03
CA ARG A 644 -2.71 6.76 -11.23
C ARG A 644 -2.91 6.40 -9.76
N GLU A 645 -3.67 5.33 -9.50
CA GLU A 645 -4.00 4.87 -8.14
C GLU A 645 -2.74 4.41 -7.39
N THR A 646 -1.86 3.64 -8.04
CA THR A 646 -0.59 3.19 -7.46
C THR A 646 0.34 4.36 -7.16
N GLY A 647 0.46 5.32 -8.08
CA GLY A 647 1.29 6.52 -7.92
C GLY A 647 0.80 7.40 -6.77
N LEU A 648 -0.51 7.65 -6.68
CA LEU A 648 -1.11 8.38 -5.56
C LEU A 648 -0.95 7.63 -4.23
N TYR A 649 -1.07 6.30 -4.22
CA TYR A 649 -0.81 5.47 -3.04
C TYR A 649 0.63 5.60 -2.54
N VAL A 650 1.63 5.44 -3.43
CA VAL A 650 3.05 5.59 -3.08
C VAL A 650 3.37 7.03 -2.67
N ALA A 651 2.85 8.02 -3.39
CA ALA A 651 3.07 9.43 -3.09
C ALA A 651 2.50 9.82 -1.72
N THR A 652 1.29 9.35 -1.39
CA THR A 652 0.65 9.56 -0.09
C THR A 652 1.52 9.00 1.04
N LEU A 653 1.94 7.74 0.93
CA LEU A 653 2.74 7.07 1.98
C LEU A 653 4.16 7.61 2.12
N THR A 654 4.71 8.21 1.07
CA THR A 654 6.03 8.84 1.09
C THR A 654 5.98 10.35 1.32
N GLY A 655 4.77 10.94 1.40
CA GLY A 655 4.56 12.39 1.47
C GLY A 655 5.04 13.13 0.23
N ALA A 656 5.23 12.45 -0.90
CA ALA A 656 5.69 13.07 -2.13
C ALA A 656 4.56 13.89 -2.79
N PHE A 657 4.90 15.02 -3.40
CA PHE A 657 4.03 15.62 -4.41
C PHE A 657 4.20 14.88 -5.74
N VAL A 658 3.24 14.99 -6.65
CA VAL A 658 3.31 14.32 -7.95
C VAL A 658 3.78 15.29 -9.02
N TYR A 659 4.56 14.82 -9.98
CA TYR A 659 4.77 15.55 -11.22
C TYR A 659 4.67 14.62 -12.42
N THR A 660 4.31 15.19 -13.57
CA THR A 660 4.15 14.46 -14.82
C THR A 660 4.36 15.36 -16.02
N ASP A 661 4.82 14.77 -17.11
CA ASP A 661 4.86 15.32 -18.47
C ASP A 661 3.79 14.68 -19.37
N SER A 662 3.03 13.71 -18.84
CA SER A 662 1.98 12.99 -19.56
C SER A 662 0.66 13.74 -19.44
N ASP A 663 0.14 14.23 -20.57
CA ASP A 663 -1.16 14.89 -20.63
C ASP A 663 -2.31 13.92 -20.33
N THR A 664 -2.15 12.63 -20.65
CA THR A 664 -3.08 11.57 -20.25
C THR A 664 -3.14 11.44 -18.73
N GLN A 665 -1.99 11.35 -18.04
CA GLN A 665 -1.97 11.23 -16.57
C GLN A 665 -2.45 12.52 -15.91
N TRP A 666 -2.10 13.68 -16.48
CA TRP A 666 -2.59 14.97 -16.01
C TRP A 666 -4.12 15.05 -16.05
N GLU A 667 -4.76 14.71 -17.16
CA GLU A 667 -6.21 14.68 -17.25
C GLU A 667 -6.81 13.67 -16.28
N ARG A 668 -6.23 12.46 -16.22
CA ARG A 668 -6.69 11.40 -15.30
C ARG A 668 -6.60 11.82 -13.85
N LEU A 669 -5.58 12.55 -13.41
CA LEU A 669 -5.48 13.04 -12.04
C LEU A 669 -6.69 13.88 -11.62
N HIS A 670 -7.31 14.58 -12.57
CA HIS A 670 -8.45 15.49 -12.33
C HIS A 670 -9.82 14.85 -12.60
N GLN A 671 -9.88 13.58 -12.99
CA GLN A 671 -11.16 12.86 -13.19
C GLN A 671 -11.78 12.48 -11.85
N THR A 672 -13.03 12.89 -11.59
CA THR A 672 -13.79 12.49 -10.40
C THR A 672 -13.91 10.97 -10.26
N ASP A 673 -13.96 10.46 -9.02
CA ASP A 673 -14.35 9.08 -8.70
C ASP A 673 -15.85 8.94 -8.37
N GLY A 674 -16.64 10.00 -8.59
CA GLY A 674 -18.05 10.10 -8.23
C GLY A 674 -18.31 10.67 -6.83
N VAL A 675 -17.29 10.68 -5.97
CA VAL A 675 -17.35 11.21 -4.60
C VAL A 675 -16.61 12.54 -4.50
N HIS A 676 -15.37 12.55 -4.96
CA HIS A 676 -14.49 13.70 -4.86
C HIS A 676 -14.45 14.49 -6.16
N ARG A 677 -14.33 15.83 -6.02
CA ARG A 677 -14.12 16.77 -7.13
C ARG A 677 -12.79 17.49 -6.91
N TYR A 678 -12.06 17.74 -7.99
CA TYR A 678 -10.71 18.30 -7.94
C TYR A 678 -10.68 19.75 -8.43
N GLU A 679 -11.42 20.59 -7.73
CA GLU A 679 -11.43 22.04 -7.99
C GLU A 679 -10.25 22.70 -7.26
N GLN A 680 -9.60 23.66 -7.90
CA GLN A 680 -8.44 24.37 -7.33
C GLN A 680 -8.83 25.05 -6.02
N ASP A 681 -7.96 24.97 -5.02
CA ASP A 681 -8.13 25.69 -3.76
C ASP A 681 -8.00 27.21 -3.99
N PRO A 682 -9.05 28.00 -3.73
CA PRO A 682 -8.97 29.45 -3.86
C PRO A 682 -7.86 30.07 -3.00
N ALA A 683 -7.55 29.49 -1.84
CA ALA A 683 -6.48 29.95 -0.97
C ALA A 683 -5.08 29.70 -1.56
N ALA A 684 -4.95 28.78 -2.52
CA ALA A 684 -3.69 28.43 -3.18
C ALA A 684 -3.39 29.31 -4.41
N GLY A 685 -4.26 30.25 -4.78
CA GLY A 685 -4.14 31.02 -6.04
C GLY A 685 -2.80 31.73 -6.24
N ALA A 686 -2.26 32.36 -5.19
CA ALA A 686 -0.95 33.03 -5.25
C ALA A 686 0.20 32.05 -5.53
N ILE A 687 0.13 30.87 -4.94
CA ILE A 687 1.15 29.80 -5.05
C ILE A 687 1.09 29.18 -6.44
N ILE A 688 -0.11 28.89 -6.93
CA ILE A 688 -0.33 28.39 -8.29
C ILE A 688 0.24 29.41 -9.28
N GLY A 689 -0.03 30.71 -9.07
CA GLY A 689 0.55 31.79 -9.85
C GLY A 689 2.08 31.74 -9.88
N ASN A 690 2.72 31.76 -8.70
CA ASN A 690 4.18 31.71 -8.57
C ASN A 690 4.78 30.45 -9.21
N LEU A 691 4.19 29.27 -8.95
CA LEU A 691 4.65 28.01 -9.54
C LEU A 691 4.56 28.04 -11.07
N THR A 692 3.51 28.66 -11.62
CA THR A 692 3.30 28.74 -13.07
C THR A 692 4.26 29.73 -13.76
N THR A 693 4.82 30.69 -13.01
CA THR A 693 5.88 31.58 -13.53
C THR A 693 7.26 30.93 -13.57
N LEU A 694 7.46 29.80 -12.88
CA LEU A 694 8.74 29.11 -12.88
C LEU A 694 9.04 28.46 -14.23
N GLN A 695 10.29 28.60 -14.64
CA GLN A 695 10.87 27.85 -15.74
C GLN A 695 11.95 26.94 -15.19
N ILE A 696 11.91 25.67 -15.59
CA ILE A 696 12.97 24.70 -15.31
C ILE A 696 13.70 24.39 -16.60
N LYS A 697 15.02 24.23 -16.50
CA LYS A 697 15.87 23.79 -17.60
C LYS A 697 16.34 22.36 -17.33
N VAL A 698 16.07 21.45 -18.26
CA VAL A 698 16.40 20.01 -18.18
C VAL A 698 17.32 19.61 -19.32
N PRO A 699 18.27 18.68 -19.12
CA PRO A 699 19.20 18.29 -20.18
C PRO A 699 18.52 17.41 -21.23
N THR A 700 18.82 17.64 -22.50
CA THR A 700 18.32 16.83 -23.63
C THR A 700 19.35 15.83 -24.13
N LEU A 701 20.64 16.19 -24.11
CA LEU A 701 21.72 15.41 -24.72
C LEU A 701 22.60 14.65 -23.71
N THR A 702 22.61 15.06 -22.44
CA THR A 702 23.43 14.43 -21.40
C THR A 702 22.55 13.81 -20.31
N TYR A 703 22.97 12.65 -19.81
CA TYR A 703 22.27 11.95 -18.71
C TYR A 703 22.57 12.58 -17.35
N HIS A 704 23.66 13.31 -17.25
CA HIS A 704 24.11 14.04 -16.08
C HIS A 704 24.35 15.51 -16.42
N ARG A 705 24.14 16.37 -15.42
CA ARG A 705 24.40 17.80 -15.53
C ARG A 705 25.78 18.09 -14.97
N GLU A 706 26.63 18.78 -15.73
CA GLU A 706 27.98 19.17 -15.28
C GLU A 706 27.97 20.43 -14.40
N SER A 707 27.00 21.33 -14.59
CA SER A 707 26.81 22.56 -13.80
C SER A 707 25.33 22.90 -13.56
N GLU A 708 25.00 23.49 -12.41
CA GLU A 708 23.63 23.95 -12.09
C GLU A 708 23.46 25.44 -12.49
N PRO A 709 22.43 25.83 -13.25
CA PRO A 709 22.10 27.23 -13.51
C PRO A 709 21.82 28.00 -12.22
N GLU A 710 22.07 29.31 -12.26
CA GLU A 710 21.93 30.21 -11.12
C GLU A 710 20.54 30.17 -10.44
N SER A 711 19.47 29.93 -11.22
CA SER A 711 18.07 29.89 -10.72
C SER A 711 17.68 28.58 -10.03
N VAL A 712 18.49 27.53 -10.11
CA VAL A 712 18.19 26.20 -9.55
C VAL A 712 18.03 26.25 -8.04
N GLY A 713 18.95 26.93 -7.34
CA GLY A 713 18.95 27.00 -5.88
C GLY A 713 17.68 27.63 -5.31
N ILE A 714 17.25 28.76 -5.89
CA ILE A 714 16.02 29.48 -5.51
C ILE A 714 14.80 28.62 -5.80
N THR A 715 14.73 28.00 -6.99
CA THR A 715 13.60 27.15 -7.38
C THR A 715 13.47 25.91 -6.48
N ARG A 716 14.59 25.24 -6.18
CA ARG A 716 14.64 24.09 -5.26
C ARG A 716 14.18 24.48 -3.86
N ALA A 717 14.65 25.62 -3.35
CA ALA A 717 14.25 26.13 -2.03
C ALA A 717 12.75 26.43 -1.99
N PHE A 718 12.20 27.08 -3.02
CA PHE A 718 10.77 27.39 -3.11
C PHE A 718 9.90 26.12 -3.20
N LEU A 719 10.25 25.16 -4.07
CA LEU A 719 9.52 23.88 -4.16
C LEU A 719 9.59 23.09 -2.84
N ARG A 720 10.70 23.16 -2.11
CA ARG A 720 10.84 22.58 -0.78
C ARG A 720 9.91 23.24 0.23
N GLU A 721 9.89 24.57 0.27
CA GLU A 721 9.03 25.34 1.19
C GLU A 721 7.55 25.02 0.95
N VAL A 722 7.10 25.05 -0.32
CA VAL A 722 5.73 24.70 -0.71
C VAL A 722 5.40 23.26 -0.34
N ALA A 723 6.25 22.30 -0.72
CA ALA A 723 5.98 20.87 -0.45
C ALA A 723 5.92 20.56 1.05
N VAL A 724 6.80 21.18 1.87
CA VAL A 724 6.81 21.01 3.32
C VAL A 724 5.59 21.66 3.97
N ALA A 725 5.23 22.88 3.57
CA ALA A 725 4.07 23.60 4.12
C ALA A 725 2.76 22.86 3.83
N LEU A 726 2.56 22.42 2.58
CA LEU A 726 1.36 21.65 2.19
C LEU A 726 1.26 20.34 2.96
N ARG A 727 2.37 19.62 3.14
CA ARG A 727 2.42 18.36 3.90
C ARG A 727 2.10 18.57 5.38
N ALA A 728 2.47 19.72 5.94
CA ALA A 728 2.24 20.08 7.33
C ALA A 728 0.88 20.76 7.59
N ASP A 729 0.06 20.96 6.56
CA ASP A 729 -1.18 21.76 6.62
C ASP A 729 -0.96 23.17 7.20
N ALA A 730 0.22 23.74 6.90
CA ALA A 730 0.62 25.05 7.41
C ALA A 730 0.14 26.17 6.49
N ALA A 731 -0.02 27.37 7.06
CA ALA A 731 -0.32 28.57 6.29
C ALA A 731 0.76 28.83 5.23
N LEU A 732 0.32 29.19 4.04
CA LEU A 732 1.17 29.32 2.85
C LEU A 732 1.63 30.78 2.67
N ASP A 733 2.29 31.33 3.69
CA ASP A 733 2.90 32.67 3.68
C ASP A 733 4.39 32.53 3.36
N PHE A 734 4.74 32.73 2.10
CA PHE A 734 6.08 32.45 1.59
C PHE A 734 6.93 33.72 1.47
N GLY A 735 8.11 33.72 2.10
CA GLY A 735 9.05 34.85 2.06
C GLY A 735 9.89 34.92 0.77
N VAL A 736 9.91 33.86 -0.04
CA VAL A 736 10.73 33.77 -1.26
C VAL A 736 10.00 34.43 -2.45
N LYS A 737 10.42 35.63 -2.83
CA LYS A 737 10.01 36.26 -4.09
C LYS A 737 10.79 35.64 -5.25
N VAL A 738 10.14 34.79 -6.04
CA VAL A 738 10.66 34.34 -7.32
C VAL A 738 10.50 35.50 -8.31
N THR A 739 11.62 36.11 -8.73
CA THR A 739 11.64 37.08 -9.83
C THR A 739 11.55 36.38 -11.18
N GLU A 740 10.92 37.01 -12.16
CA GLU A 740 10.88 36.52 -13.55
C GLU A 740 12.30 36.20 -14.04
N PRO A 741 12.54 35.01 -14.65
CA PRO A 741 13.83 34.71 -15.23
C PRO A 741 14.11 35.68 -16.39
N GLY A 742 15.31 36.28 -16.40
CA GLY A 742 15.76 37.10 -17.52
C GLY A 742 15.88 36.27 -18.80
N LEU A 743 15.46 36.82 -19.93
CA LEU A 743 15.42 36.18 -21.26
C LEU A 743 16.79 35.83 -21.89
N ALA A 744 17.90 36.10 -21.21
CA ALA A 744 19.23 35.84 -21.77
C ALA A 744 19.63 34.37 -21.55
N THR A 745 19.83 33.62 -22.63
CA THR A 745 20.51 32.32 -22.60
C THR A 745 21.96 32.52 -22.21
N ALA A 746 22.35 31.98 -21.06
CA ALA A 746 23.75 31.94 -20.66
C ALA A 746 24.49 30.85 -21.47
N PRO A 747 25.82 30.94 -21.66
CA PRO A 747 26.62 29.86 -22.26
C PRO A 747 26.42 28.50 -21.55
N GLU A 748 26.09 28.55 -20.26
CA GLU A 748 25.82 27.38 -19.40
C GLU A 748 24.46 26.70 -19.70
N ASP A 749 23.64 27.27 -20.58
CA ASP A 749 22.34 26.74 -20.98
C ASP A 749 22.34 25.94 -22.29
N GLU A 750 23.49 25.80 -22.95
CA GLU A 750 23.61 25.06 -24.21
C GLU A 750 23.28 23.56 -23.99
N GLY A 751 22.37 22.99 -24.81
CA GLY A 751 21.92 21.60 -24.67
C GLY A 751 20.84 21.35 -23.60
N LEU A 752 20.20 22.41 -23.09
CA LEU A 752 19.08 22.32 -22.16
C LEU A 752 17.74 22.68 -22.83
N LEU A 753 16.71 21.89 -22.53
CA LEU A 753 15.32 22.21 -22.85
C LEU A 753 14.71 23.05 -21.72
N THR A 754 14.10 24.18 -22.09
CA THR A 754 13.35 25.00 -21.14
C THR A 754 11.89 24.54 -21.09
N CYS A 755 11.43 24.22 -19.89
CA CYS A 755 10.06 23.79 -19.61
C CYS A 755 9.36 24.77 -18.67
N ARG A 756 8.07 25.01 -18.92
CA ARG A 756 7.18 25.71 -17.99
C ARG A 756 6.49 24.71 -17.07
N LEU A 757 6.11 25.18 -15.89
CA LEU A 757 5.32 24.40 -14.94
C LEU A 757 3.85 24.82 -14.99
N ARG A 758 2.93 23.86 -14.86
CA ARG A 758 1.55 24.14 -14.45
C ARG A 758 1.32 23.46 -13.10
N ALA A 759 0.69 24.15 -12.17
CA ALA A 759 0.42 23.60 -10.84
C ALA A 759 -1.07 23.29 -10.68
N SER A 760 -1.36 22.26 -9.89
CA SER A 760 -2.71 21.93 -9.44
C SER A 760 -2.69 21.58 -7.95
N LEU A 761 -3.48 22.33 -7.17
CA LEU A 761 -3.67 22.15 -5.73
C LEU A 761 -5.18 22.10 -5.44
N PRO A 762 -5.82 20.92 -5.54
CA PRO A 762 -7.24 20.80 -5.27
C PRO A 762 -7.59 21.00 -3.80
N VAL A 763 -8.80 21.48 -3.50
CA VAL A 763 -9.34 21.51 -2.13
C VAL A 763 -9.33 20.09 -1.55
N GLY A 764 -8.70 19.90 -0.39
CA GLY A 764 -8.56 18.57 0.23
C GLY A 764 -7.54 17.64 -0.46
N GLY A 765 -6.88 18.09 -1.53
CA GLY A 765 -5.89 17.32 -2.30
C GLY A 765 -6.51 16.30 -3.28
N PHE A 766 -5.66 15.48 -3.89
CA PHE A 766 -6.02 14.40 -4.80
C PHE A 766 -6.55 13.17 -4.04
N GLN A 767 -7.59 13.36 -3.23
CA GLN A 767 -8.25 12.30 -2.49
C GLN A 767 -9.06 11.41 -3.43
N ARG A 768 -8.95 10.10 -3.28
CA ARG A 768 -9.74 9.10 -4.02
C ARG A 768 -10.16 7.99 -3.08
N THR A 769 -11.42 7.58 -3.21
CA THR A 769 -11.98 6.46 -2.43
C THR A 769 -11.12 5.20 -2.57
N ASP A 770 -10.70 4.87 -3.80
CA ASP A 770 -9.88 3.69 -4.04
C ASP A 770 -8.46 3.82 -3.49
N VAL A 771 -7.86 5.01 -3.51
CA VAL A 771 -6.52 5.24 -2.94
C VAL A 771 -6.58 5.16 -1.41
N SER A 772 -7.60 5.72 -0.76
CA SER A 772 -7.84 5.55 0.67
C SER A 772 -7.96 4.07 1.05
N ARG A 773 -8.67 3.27 0.25
CA ARG A 773 -8.75 1.81 0.46
C ARG A 773 -7.38 1.15 0.35
N LEU A 774 -6.57 1.50 -0.65
CA LEU A 774 -5.22 0.95 -0.81
C LEU A 774 -4.31 1.33 0.37
N VAL A 775 -4.37 2.57 0.85
CA VAL A 775 -3.62 3.04 2.03
C VAL A 775 -4.02 2.24 3.28
N MET A 776 -5.31 1.98 3.49
CA MET A 776 -5.78 1.22 4.65
C MET A 776 -5.40 -0.28 4.57
N THR A 777 -5.42 -0.88 3.38
CA THR A 777 -5.21 -2.33 3.23
C THR A 777 -3.76 -2.72 3.01
N PHE A 778 -2.92 -1.84 2.47
CA PHE A 778 -1.51 -2.13 2.17
C PHE A 778 -0.52 -1.16 2.84
N GLY A 779 -1.01 -0.06 3.41
CA GLY A 779 -0.20 0.97 4.06
C GLY A 779 -0.12 0.85 5.59
N ARG A 780 -0.09 2.02 6.24
CA ARG A 780 -0.19 2.18 7.70
C ARG A 780 -1.63 2.61 7.96
N LEU A 781 -2.36 1.92 8.84
CA LEU A 781 -3.74 2.25 9.27
C LEU A 781 -3.82 3.59 10.04
N GLU A 782 -3.18 4.62 9.52
CA GLU A 782 -3.14 5.95 10.09
C GLU A 782 -3.73 6.91 9.07
N ASP A 783 -4.27 8.01 9.56
CA ASP A 783 -4.72 9.10 8.71
C ASP A 783 -3.49 9.74 8.03
N VAL A 784 -3.27 9.39 6.78
CA VAL A 784 -2.22 9.98 5.94
C VAL A 784 -2.87 11.03 5.03
N PRO A 785 -2.42 12.29 5.05
CA PRO A 785 -3.00 13.30 4.18
C PRO A 785 -2.78 12.93 2.70
N PRO A 786 -3.79 13.13 1.84
CA PRO A 786 -3.65 12.86 0.41
C PRO A 786 -2.60 13.76 -0.23
N VAL A 787 -2.16 13.41 -1.44
CA VAL A 787 -1.28 14.26 -2.25
C VAL A 787 -1.94 15.61 -2.49
N ARG A 788 -1.29 16.72 -2.14
CA ARG A 788 -1.87 18.08 -2.27
C ARG A 788 -1.35 18.90 -3.44
N LEU A 789 -0.27 18.47 -4.08
CA LEU A 789 0.36 19.17 -5.19
C LEU A 789 0.62 18.22 -6.35
N ALA A 790 0.20 18.62 -7.54
CA ALA A 790 0.63 18.05 -8.80
C ALA A 790 1.25 19.13 -9.70
N LEU A 791 2.36 18.80 -10.34
CA LEU A 791 3.02 19.65 -11.33
C LEU A 791 2.98 19.00 -12.72
N PHE A 792 2.59 19.76 -13.73
CA PHE A 792 2.73 19.39 -15.13
C PHE A 792 3.95 20.08 -15.71
N ILE A 793 4.84 19.32 -16.34
CA ILE A 793 6.02 19.84 -17.03
C ILE A 793 5.72 19.91 -18.52
N GLU A 794 5.84 21.10 -19.10
CA GLU A 794 5.55 21.32 -20.52
C GLU A 794 6.73 22.02 -21.22
N PRO A 795 7.26 21.45 -22.32
CA PRO A 795 8.29 22.10 -23.12
C PRO A 795 7.82 23.43 -23.72
N ILE A 796 8.67 24.46 -23.73
CA ILE A 796 8.38 25.72 -24.42
C ILE A 796 8.77 25.58 -25.90
N LEU A 797 7.76 25.54 -26.77
CA LEU A 797 7.93 25.48 -28.24
C LEU A 797 8.68 26.73 -28.73
N GLY A 798 9.90 26.53 -29.24
CA GLY A 798 10.85 27.59 -29.63
C GLY A 798 12.28 27.35 -29.13
N SER A 799 12.48 26.35 -28.28
CA SER A 799 13.77 25.97 -27.67
C SER A 799 14.40 24.68 -28.24
N ILE A 800 13.84 24.15 -29.34
CA ILE A 800 14.26 22.91 -30.00
C ILE A 800 15.21 23.23 -31.15
#